data_AF-A0A8I0K0B6-F1
#
_entry.id   AF-A0A8I0K0B6-F1
#
_cell.length_a   1.000
_cell.length_b   1.000
_cell.length_c   1.000
_cell.angle_alpha   90.00
_cell.angle_beta   90.00
_cell.angle_gamma   90.00
#
_symmetry.space_group_name_H-M   'P 1'
#
loop_
_entity.id
_entity.type
_entity.pdbx_description
1 polymer ?
#
loop_
_entity_poly.entity_id
_entity_poly.type
_entity_poly.pdbx_seq_one_letter_code
_entity_poly.pdbx_strand_id
1 'polypeptide(L)'
;MDRVRGVGLTVAGFVVAIALTTLLVRIDPASELPGLTQAAPREIPVAVVGPEPQATTMRDALNGPVDQPLAARLSPSRKAAEASLRDRSVSGVLLLGRGDRHVLWVASAAGRAEADEVRSTVEEILAVSGQTVRVSDRIPTSARDPQGVGPFRLAMGWALLGVAFAGLLGLVFGARSAGPRLVLLRFAVLAGGAAVAGVGGAFLSDVVIDRFDAPFWSLAALGALVVLGVGAVALALIAWFGGLGLGLGIAGLVLGIPGAIGAWPLTPMPVVWPTLLAWLPPGAATWGTRDLAYFDGEGVERVVLMFMLWTMIGLAATTVAATEAESRPGLLSVHPSLRRRPVVAALGALFLAGVLVVTPAAPAFTTSAPQPSVTVTCAPVTLPRNVEELNQRIETVDDIAGFVGGDVGASTALADGRELFVFGDTVRRPDYDSTTMVRNSMLVLGDGCAGLVQRRNRGALIPDRPDGVGYWPMSIASVELDGHDLVGVMAQRVEQTGDDGPFAFRNLGPAVAIFDVESGQGPVLQRVVDLGKDDPDPSRPTWGAAGTVVGDTVYLYGTSRSSENGFGWAVSVARARLTDITDQSTWRYWDGSRWQRDEDRAATLIDQRDGVSQTFSVFREGDSWYALSKQSDFVGTDLVLWKAPSPTGPFTALPPVAKIPSTSSELRYMPLAHPDLFPEPGTMVVSVSRNTTDGDVQADPSLYRPEFLRIDLP
;
A
#
# COMPACT_ATOMS: atom_id res chain seq x y z
N MET A 1 42.59 -35.17 40.88
CA MET A 1 42.21 -35.71 39.56
C MET A 1 41.00 -35.01 38.92
N ASP A 2 40.16 -34.28 39.67
CA ASP A 2 38.96 -33.62 39.11
C ASP A 2 39.22 -32.37 38.25
N ARG A 3 40.30 -31.61 38.48
CA ARG A 3 40.67 -30.47 37.60
C ARG A 3 41.03 -30.90 36.17
N VAL A 4 41.67 -32.07 36.01
CA VAL A 4 42.06 -32.60 34.69
C VAL A 4 40.85 -33.10 33.91
N ARG A 5 39.84 -33.67 34.61
CA ARG A 5 38.54 -34.02 34.01
C ARG A 5 37.76 -32.78 33.55
N GLY A 6 37.80 -31.67 34.30
CA GLY A 6 37.13 -30.42 33.92
C GLY A 6 37.73 -29.71 32.69
N VAL A 7 39.07 -29.74 32.55
CA VAL A 7 39.78 -29.22 31.36
C VAL A 7 39.58 -30.12 30.14
N GLY A 8 39.59 -31.45 30.33
CA GLY A 8 39.28 -32.40 29.27
C GLY A 8 37.85 -32.28 28.72
N LEU A 9 36.86 -32.00 29.59
CA LEU A 9 35.48 -31.74 29.18
C LEU A 9 35.32 -30.43 28.39
N THR A 10 36.13 -29.41 28.70
CA THR A 10 36.09 -28.12 27.98
C THR A 10 36.73 -28.21 26.61
N VAL A 11 37.83 -28.95 26.45
CA VAL A 11 38.45 -29.20 25.14
C VAL A 11 37.58 -30.14 24.29
N ALA A 12 37.03 -31.21 24.86
CA ALA A 12 36.12 -32.10 24.13
C ALA A 12 34.83 -31.40 23.73
N GLY A 13 34.24 -30.58 24.62
CA GLY A 13 33.09 -29.74 24.32
C GLY A 13 33.39 -28.71 23.21
N PHE A 14 34.59 -28.12 23.22
CA PHE A 14 35.04 -27.20 22.18
C PHE A 14 35.20 -27.89 20.81
N VAL A 15 35.79 -29.08 20.76
CA VAL A 15 35.94 -29.87 19.52
C VAL A 15 34.58 -30.32 18.99
N VAL A 16 33.67 -30.77 19.86
CA VAL A 16 32.30 -31.14 19.47
C VAL A 16 31.53 -29.93 18.95
N ALA A 17 31.67 -28.77 19.59
CA ALA A 17 31.02 -27.54 19.18
C ALA A 17 31.55 -27.03 17.82
N ILE A 18 32.86 -27.11 17.57
CA ILE A 18 33.46 -26.85 16.25
C ILE A 18 32.94 -27.84 15.20
N ALA A 19 32.88 -29.13 15.53
CA ALA A 19 32.41 -30.17 14.61
C ALA A 19 30.92 -29.99 14.25
N LEU A 20 30.07 -29.68 15.24
CA LEU A 20 28.65 -29.35 15.01
C LEU A 20 28.49 -28.07 14.18
N THR A 21 29.31 -27.05 14.45
CA THR A 21 29.31 -25.81 13.65
C THR A 21 29.72 -26.10 12.20
N THR A 22 30.74 -26.93 12.00
CA THR A 22 31.22 -27.33 10.68
C THR A 22 30.18 -28.16 9.94
N LEU A 23 29.44 -29.03 10.65
CA LEU A 23 28.35 -29.83 10.10
C LEU A 23 27.16 -28.95 9.68
N LEU A 24 26.76 -28.00 10.53
CA LEU A 24 25.65 -27.08 10.26
C LEU A 24 25.96 -26.09 9.12
N VAL A 25 27.22 -25.66 9.00
CA VAL A 25 27.69 -24.86 7.85
C VAL A 25 27.64 -25.66 6.54
N ARG A 26 27.68 -27.00 6.61
CA ARG A 26 27.59 -27.88 5.43
C ARG A 26 26.17 -28.24 5.01
N ILE A 27 25.19 -28.18 5.91
CA ILE A 27 23.77 -28.42 5.58
C ILE A 27 23.26 -27.27 4.70
N ASP A 28 22.49 -27.59 3.66
CA ASP A 28 21.86 -26.61 2.77
C ASP A 28 20.40 -26.37 3.18
N PRO A 29 20.06 -25.20 3.76
CA PRO A 29 18.70 -24.92 4.22
C PRO A 29 17.67 -24.92 3.10
N ALA A 30 18.08 -24.57 1.87
CA ALA A 30 17.20 -24.50 0.71
C ALA A 30 16.70 -25.88 0.26
N SER A 31 17.46 -26.95 0.51
CA SER A 31 17.08 -28.33 0.18
C SER A 31 16.40 -29.07 1.33
N GLU A 32 16.62 -28.64 2.58
CA GLU A 32 16.27 -29.41 3.79
C GLU A 32 15.10 -28.81 4.59
N LEU A 33 14.67 -27.57 4.29
CA LEU A 33 13.50 -26.92 4.92
C LEU A 33 12.50 -26.42 3.85
N PRO A 34 11.65 -27.31 3.28
CA PRO A 34 10.60 -26.92 2.35
C PRO A 34 9.61 -25.95 3.01
N GLY A 35 9.42 -24.76 2.45
CA GLY A 35 8.45 -23.75 2.92
C GLY A 35 9.02 -22.45 3.49
N LEU A 36 10.35 -22.34 3.66
CA LEU A 36 11.04 -21.08 4.00
C LEU A 36 11.56 -20.37 2.74
N THR A 37 10.72 -20.22 1.72
CA THR A 37 11.07 -19.46 0.51
C THR A 37 11.07 -17.97 0.82
N GLN A 38 12.12 -17.24 0.41
CA GLN A 38 12.10 -15.78 0.39
C GLN A 38 10.99 -15.33 -0.57
N ALA A 39 9.87 -14.88 -0.02
CA ALA A 39 8.88 -14.13 -0.78
C ALA A 39 9.35 -12.67 -0.85
N ALA A 40 9.09 -11.99 -1.97
CA ALA A 40 9.36 -10.57 -2.08
C ALA A 40 8.41 -9.74 -1.18
N PRO A 41 8.89 -8.66 -0.54
CA PRO A 41 8.04 -7.62 0.06
C PRO A 41 7.00 -7.09 -0.93
N ARG A 42 5.80 -6.81 -0.42
CA ARG A 42 5.00 -5.73 -1.01
C ARG A 42 5.73 -4.42 -0.65
N GLU A 43 5.93 -3.52 -1.61
CA GLU A 43 6.58 -2.21 -1.44
C GLU A 43 8.13 -2.18 -1.35
N ILE A 44 8.82 -2.90 -2.22
CA ILE A 44 10.29 -2.85 -2.36
C ILE A 44 10.74 -1.44 -2.81
N PRO A 45 11.52 -0.71 -2.00
CA PRO A 45 11.96 0.64 -2.30
C PRO A 45 12.94 0.70 -3.46
N VAL A 46 12.65 1.53 -4.46
CA VAL A 46 13.51 1.73 -5.63
C VAL A 46 13.80 3.23 -5.81
N ALA A 47 15.07 3.61 -6.03
CA ALA A 47 15.40 4.99 -6.36
C ALA A 47 15.39 5.18 -7.88
N VAL A 48 14.79 6.27 -8.36
CA VAL A 48 14.83 6.70 -9.76
C VAL A 48 15.69 7.96 -9.87
N VAL A 49 16.66 7.94 -10.77
CA VAL A 49 17.52 9.09 -11.07
C VAL A 49 17.46 9.39 -12.55
N GLY A 50 17.13 10.62 -12.91
CA GLY A 50 17.10 11.07 -14.29
C GLY A 50 16.74 12.55 -14.39
N PRO A 51 16.75 13.11 -15.61
CA PRO A 51 16.21 14.43 -15.86
C PRO A 51 14.71 14.47 -15.56
N GLU A 52 14.24 15.53 -14.92
CA GLU A 52 12.81 15.83 -14.87
C GLU A 52 12.35 16.38 -16.22
N PRO A 53 11.15 16.02 -16.71
CA PRO A 53 10.05 15.30 -16.03
C PRO A 53 10.12 13.75 -16.12
N GLN A 54 11.06 13.18 -16.88
CA GLN A 54 11.12 11.75 -17.21
C GLN A 54 11.31 10.85 -15.98
N ALA A 55 12.11 11.30 -15.00
CA ALA A 55 12.29 10.59 -13.74
C ALA A 55 10.98 10.46 -12.94
N THR A 56 10.15 11.51 -12.96
CA THR A 56 8.84 11.55 -12.29
C THR A 56 7.88 10.57 -12.95
N THR A 57 7.81 10.57 -14.29
CA THR A 57 6.99 9.61 -15.05
C THR A 57 7.41 8.17 -14.78
N MET A 58 8.71 7.88 -14.77
CA MET A 58 9.21 6.53 -14.50
C MET A 58 8.91 6.09 -13.07
N ARG A 59 9.10 6.97 -12.08
CA ARG A 59 8.72 6.70 -10.69
C ARG A 59 7.23 6.31 -10.60
N ASP A 60 6.36 7.06 -11.27
CA ASP A 60 4.92 6.81 -11.24
C ASP A 60 4.54 5.52 -11.95
N ALA A 61 5.23 5.17 -13.05
CA ALA A 61 5.07 3.89 -13.73
C ALA A 61 5.48 2.70 -12.84
N LEU A 62 6.60 2.81 -12.11
CA LEU A 62 7.06 1.78 -11.17
C LEU A 62 6.13 1.61 -9.96
N ASN A 63 5.47 2.68 -9.52
CA ASN A 63 4.49 2.64 -8.43
C ASN A 63 3.11 2.13 -8.88
N GLY A 64 2.78 2.31 -10.17
CA GLY A 64 1.54 1.86 -10.78
C GLY A 64 0.26 2.44 -10.14
N PRO A 65 -0.92 2.01 -10.62
CA PRO A 65 -2.21 2.44 -10.10
C PRO A 65 -2.73 1.62 -8.91
N VAL A 66 -2.27 0.37 -8.69
CA VAL A 66 -2.69 -0.54 -7.58
C VAL A 66 -1.58 -1.57 -7.28
N ASP A 67 -1.30 -1.86 -5.99
CA ASP A 67 -0.52 -3.00 -5.43
C ASP A 67 0.72 -3.51 -6.20
N GLN A 68 1.48 -2.62 -6.85
CA GLN A 68 2.79 -2.99 -7.43
C GLN A 68 3.77 -3.41 -6.31
N PRO A 69 4.66 -4.38 -6.57
CA PRO A 69 5.64 -4.82 -5.58
C PRO A 69 6.68 -3.73 -5.27
N LEU A 70 6.77 -2.64 -6.06
CA LEU A 70 7.78 -1.60 -5.90
C LEU A 70 7.23 -0.30 -5.29
N ALA A 71 8.07 0.35 -4.48
CA ALA A 71 7.87 1.69 -3.93
C ALA A 71 8.98 2.64 -4.42
N ALA A 72 8.82 3.13 -5.65
CA ALA A 72 9.75 4.02 -6.31
C ALA A 72 9.73 5.45 -5.74
N ARG A 73 10.92 6.03 -5.52
CA ARG A 73 11.15 7.43 -5.11
C ARG A 73 12.18 8.11 -6.00
N LEU A 74 12.06 9.42 -6.18
CA LEU A 74 13.09 10.21 -6.87
C LEU A 74 14.33 10.32 -5.98
N SER A 75 15.51 10.25 -6.60
CA SER A 75 16.77 10.55 -5.94
C SER A 75 17.47 11.71 -6.65
N PRO A 76 17.98 12.72 -5.91
CA PRO A 76 18.45 13.97 -6.47
C PRO A 76 19.74 13.83 -7.29
N SER A 77 20.48 12.73 -7.12
CA SER A 77 21.68 12.47 -7.91
C SER A 77 22.05 11.00 -7.92
N ARG A 78 22.84 10.61 -8.93
CA ARG A 78 23.43 9.27 -9.02
C ARG A 78 24.25 8.91 -7.78
N LYS A 79 24.97 9.89 -7.20
CA LYS A 79 25.77 9.69 -5.99
C LYS A 79 24.89 9.44 -4.76
N ALA A 80 23.79 10.19 -4.63
CA ALA A 80 22.82 9.98 -3.55
C ALA A 80 22.13 8.62 -3.65
N ALA A 81 21.77 8.20 -4.87
CA ALA A 81 21.18 6.89 -5.11
C ALA A 81 22.16 5.73 -4.88
N GLU A 82 23.45 5.91 -5.23
CA GLU A 82 24.48 4.91 -4.92
C GLU A 82 24.67 4.74 -3.41
N ALA A 83 24.69 5.85 -2.66
CA ALA A 83 24.72 5.81 -1.20
C ALA A 83 23.48 5.10 -0.64
N SER A 84 22.29 5.37 -1.20
CA SER A 84 21.03 4.73 -0.82
C SER A 84 21.02 3.21 -1.08
N LEU A 85 21.75 2.74 -2.10
CA LEU A 85 21.88 1.31 -2.39
C LEU A 85 22.89 0.65 -1.45
N ARG A 86 23.95 1.36 -1.06
CA ARG A 86 24.98 0.87 -0.11
C ARG A 86 24.48 0.82 1.33
N ASP A 87 23.72 1.82 1.77
CA ASP A 87 23.10 1.85 3.09
C ASP A 87 21.85 0.96 3.21
N ARG A 88 21.42 0.36 2.08
CA ARG A 88 20.24 -0.51 1.93
C ARG A 88 18.92 0.21 2.22
N SER A 89 18.85 1.50 1.95
CA SER A 89 17.62 2.28 1.94
C SER A 89 16.82 2.19 0.64
N VAL A 90 17.40 1.60 -0.39
CA VAL A 90 16.69 1.09 -1.56
C VAL A 90 17.26 -0.27 -1.95
N SER A 91 16.44 -1.08 -2.59
CA SER A 91 16.80 -2.41 -3.08
C SER A 91 17.19 -2.39 -4.56
N GLY A 92 16.88 -1.28 -5.25
CA GLY A 92 17.36 -1.00 -6.59
C GLY A 92 17.46 0.49 -6.91
N VAL A 93 18.27 0.83 -7.90
CA VAL A 93 18.42 2.18 -8.46
C VAL A 93 18.22 2.13 -9.97
N LEU A 94 17.16 2.73 -10.48
CA LEU A 94 16.95 2.92 -11.91
C LEU A 94 17.55 4.26 -12.34
N LEU A 95 18.61 4.20 -13.14
CA LEU A 95 19.22 5.36 -13.79
C LEU A 95 18.65 5.50 -15.20
N LEU A 96 17.98 6.62 -15.46
CA LEU A 96 17.49 6.96 -16.78
C LEU A 96 18.64 7.47 -17.66
N GLY A 97 18.85 6.80 -18.79
CA GLY A 97 19.84 7.19 -19.79
C GLY A 97 19.27 8.16 -20.83
N ARG A 98 20.14 8.68 -21.71
CA ARG A 98 19.66 9.34 -22.94
C ARG A 98 19.19 8.24 -23.91
N GLY A 99 17.93 8.32 -24.36
CA GLY A 99 17.32 7.31 -25.23
C GLY A 99 16.88 6.06 -24.46
N ASP A 100 17.05 4.88 -25.06
CA ASP A 100 16.67 3.54 -24.55
C ASP A 100 17.72 2.89 -23.62
N ARG A 101 18.72 3.66 -23.17
CA ARG A 101 19.90 3.15 -22.45
C ARG A 101 19.75 3.24 -20.92
N HIS A 102 18.68 2.71 -20.36
CA HIS A 102 18.49 2.69 -18.91
C HIS A 102 19.44 1.71 -18.23
N VAL A 103 19.81 2.01 -16.99
CA VAL A 103 20.65 1.11 -16.18
C VAL A 103 19.98 0.88 -14.83
N LEU A 104 19.64 -0.37 -14.55
CA LEU A 104 19.16 -0.79 -13.24
C LEU A 104 20.34 -1.28 -12.41
N TRP A 105 20.59 -0.65 -11.27
CA TRP A 105 21.48 -1.19 -10.26
C TRP A 105 20.69 -1.97 -9.23
N VAL A 106 21.19 -3.17 -8.93
CA VAL A 106 20.70 -4.02 -7.84
C VAL A 106 21.86 -4.39 -6.92
N ALA A 107 21.55 -4.93 -5.77
CA ALA A 107 22.51 -5.46 -4.81
C ALA A 107 22.11 -6.89 -4.42
N SER A 108 22.53 -7.90 -5.18
CA SER A 108 22.14 -9.29 -4.89
C SER A 108 22.66 -9.77 -3.52
N ALA A 109 23.74 -9.16 -3.01
CA ALA A 109 24.26 -9.43 -1.67
C ALA A 109 23.33 -8.98 -0.53
N ALA A 110 22.42 -8.04 -0.78
CA ALA A 110 21.40 -7.63 0.20
C ALA A 110 20.30 -8.71 0.32
N GLY A 111 19.84 -9.21 -0.83
CA GLY A 111 18.82 -10.25 -0.95
C GLY A 111 18.62 -10.61 -2.41
N ARG A 112 18.81 -11.90 -2.75
CA ARG A 112 18.73 -12.36 -4.15
C ARG A 112 17.31 -12.35 -4.68
N ALA A 113 16.35 -12.88 -3.92
CA ALA A 113 14.94 -12.89 -4.32
C ALA A 113 14.40 -11.47 -4.53
N GLU A 114 14.79 -10.53 -3.65
CA GLU A 114 14.41 -9.12 -3.76
C GLU A 114 15.04 -8.44 -4.99
N ALA A 115 16.33 -8.68 -5.26
CA ALA A 115 17.00 -8.17 -6.44
C ALA A 115 16.41 -8.75 -7.75
N ASP A 116 16.00 -10.01 -7.72
CA ASP A 116 15.36 -10.70 -8.85
C ASP A 116 13.94 -10.14 -9.12
N GLU A 117 13.16 -9.88 -8.07
CA GLU A 117 11.84 -9.24 -8.17
C GLU A 117 11.97 -7.84 -8.80
N VAL A 118 12.82 -6.96 -8.23
CA VAL A 118 13.05 -5.60 -8.75
C VAL A 118 13.47 -5.63 -10.21
N ARG A 119 14.37 -6.55 -10.57
CA ARG A 119 14.78 -6.74 -11.96
C ARG A 119 13.59 -7.09 -12.85
N SER A 120 12.81 -8.11 -12.47
CA SER A 120 11.71 -8.61 -13.28
C SER A 120 10.63 -7.54 -13.52
N THR A 121 10.20 -6.83 -12.47
CA THR A 121 9.17 -5.79 -12.57
C THR A 121 9.65 -4.60 -13.42
N VAL A 122 10.90 -4.16 -13.24
CA VAL A 122 11.47 -3.06 -14.05
C VAL A 122 11.61 -3.44 -15.52
N GLU A 123 12.04 -4.68 -15.81
CA GLU A 123 12.13 -5.21 -17.17
C GLU A 123 10.76 -5.29 -17.84
N GLU A 124 9.74 -5.77 -17.13
CA GLU A 124 8.35 -5.85 -17.60
C GLU A 124 7.78 -4.46 -17.94
N ILE A 125 7.93 -3.49 -17.03
CA ILE A 125 7.40 -2.13 -17.21
C ILE A 125 8.07 -1.43 -18.40
N LEU A 126 9.38 -1.59 -18.58
CA LEU A 126 10.08 -0.96 -19.70
C LEU A 126 9.75 -1.62 -21.04
N ALA A 127 9.52 -2.94 -21.05
CA ALA A 127 9.14 -3.69 -22.24
C ALA A 127 7.80 -3.22 -22.85
N VAL A 128 6.83 -2.80 -22.01
CA VAL A 128 5.55 -2.24 -22.47
C VAL A 128 5.75 -1.03 -23.40
N SER A 129 6.80 -0.24 -23.16
CA SER A 129 7.13 0.96 -23.95
C SER A 129 8.18 0.72 -25.04
N GLY A 130 8.55 -0.53 -25.31
CA GLY A 130 9.62 -0.89 -26.26
C GLY A 130 11.02 -0.45 -25.81
N GLN A 131 11.20 -0.14 -24.53
CA GLN A 131 12.47 0.30 -23.95
C GLN A 131 13.21 -0.89 -23.32
N THR A 132 14.54 -0.76 -23.16
CA THR A 132 15.36 -1.80 -22.53
C THR A 132 16.08 -1.26 -21.30
N VAL A 133 16.47 -2.17 -20.41
CA VAL A 133 17.29 -1.84 -19.24
C VAL A 133 18.50 -2.76 -19.17
N ARG A 134 19.66 -2.15 -18.94
CA ARG A 134 20.87 -2.91 -18.63
C ARG A 134 20.96 -3.09 -17.12
N VAL A 135 20.71 -4.31 -16.66
CA VAL A 135 20.90 -4.66 -15.25
C VAL A 135 22.39 -4.73 -14.94
N SER A 136 22.79 -4.10 -13.84
CA SER A 136 24.17 -4.08 -13.35
C SER A 136 24.13 -4.29 -11.85
N ASP A 137 24.45 -5.49 -11.41
CA ASP A 137 24.63 -5.77 -9.99
C ASP A 137 25.85 -5.00 -9.46
N ARG A 138 25.61 -4.03 -8.57
CA ARG A 138 26.66 -3.16 -8.03
C ARG A 138 27.31 -3.73 -6.78
N ILE A 139 26.59 -4.62 -6.09
CA ILE A 139 27.05 -5.26 -4.87
C ILE A 139 26.72 -6.76 -5.04
N PRO A 140 27.46 -7.46 -5.90
CA PRO A 140 27.17 -8.84 -6.22
C PRO A 140 27.51 -9.75 -5.05
N THR A 141 26.73 -10.82 -4.91
CA THR A 141 27.17 -11.99 -4.15
C THR A 141 28.48 -12.55 -4.71
N SER A 142 29.28 -13.17 -3.83
CA SER A 142 30.52 -13.82 -4.25
C SER A 142 30.24 -14.90 -5.28
N ALA A 143 31.10 -15.02 -6.31
CA ALA A 143 31.01 -16.10 -7.30
C ALA A 143 31.13 -17.50 -6.66
N ARG A 144 31.76 -17.59 -5.48
CA ARG A 144 31.91 -18.83 -4.69
C ARG A 144 30.72 -19.10 -3.77
N ASP A 145 29.82 -18.12 -3.63
CA ASP A 145 28.56 -18.22 -2.90
C ASP A 145 27.41 -17.54 -3.65
N PRO A 146 26.96 -18.11 -4.78
CA PRO A 146 25.93 -17.48 -5.61
C PRO A 146 24.61 -17.25 -4.86
N GLN A 147 24.33 -18.02 -3.81
CA GLN A 147 23.10 -17.92 -3.03
C GLN A 147 23.24 -16.98 -1.83
N GLY A 148 24.43 -16.42 -1.56
CA GLY A 148 24.67 -15.48 -0.45
C GLY A 148 24.37 -16.07 0.95
N VAL A 149 24.53 -17.39 1.11
CA VAL A 149 24.21 -18.13 2.34
C VAL A 149 25.40 -18.26 3.30
N GLY A 150 26.61 -18.00 2.85
CA GLY A 150 27.85 -18.08 3.63
C GLY A 150 27.82 -17.23 4.91
N PRO A 151 27.53 -15.92 4.83
CA PRO A 151 27.43 -15.06 6.01
C PRO A 151 26.42 -15.56 7.04
N PHE A 152 25.25 -16.02 6.58
CA PHE A 152 24.20 -16.59 7.42
C PHE A 152 24.70 -17.83 8.18
N ARG A 153 25.34 -18.76 7.48
CA ARG A 153 25.82 -20.02 8.08
C ARG A 153 26.89 -19.78 9.13
N LEU A 154 27.84 -18.88 8.85
CA LEU A 154 28.89 -18.52 9.79
C LEU A 154 28.31 -17.83 11.03
N ALA A 155 27.41 -16.87 10.83
CA ALA A 155 26.71 -16.16 11.90
C ALA A 155 25.89 -17.10 12.80
N MET A 156 25.13 -18.02 12.19
CA MET A 156 24.37 -19.05 12.90
C MET A 156 25.29 -19.97 13.69
N GLY A 157 26.42 -20.35 13.11
CA GLY A 157 27.46 -21.13 13.77
C GLY A 157 27.93 -20.46 15.06
N TRP A 158 28.29 -19.18 15.02
CA TRP A 158 28.68 -18.41 16.21
C TRP A 158 27.56 -18.29 17.24
N ALA A 159 26.32 -18.04 16.81
CA ALA A 159 25.18 -17.95 17.73
C ALA A 159 24.95 -19.27 18.47
N LEU A 160 25.02 -20.41 17.77
CA LEU A 160 24.92 -21.74 18.37
C LEU A 160 26.09 -22.04 19.30
N LEU A 161 27.32 -21.66 18.93
CA LEU A 161 28.48 -21.78 19.81
C LEU A 161 28.28 -21.00 21.11
N GLY A 162 27.71 -19.80 21.06
CA GLY A 162 27.38 -19.01 22.25
C GLY A 162 26.45 -19.75 23.22
N VAL A 163 25.34 -20.30 22.72
CA VAL A 163 24.40 -21.10 23.53
C VAL A 163 25.06 -22.39 24.03
N ALA A 164 25.83 -23.08 23.20
CA ALA A 164 26.52 -24.31 23.56
C ALA A 164 27.57 -24.07 24.67
N PHE A 165 28.36 -23.00 24.59
CA PHE A 165 29.30 -22.60 25.65
C PHE A 165 28.58 -22.31 26.96
N ALA A 166 27.47 -21.57 26.92
CA ALA A 166 26.68 -21.30 28.11
C ALA A 166 26.11 -22.58 28.74
N GLY A 167 25.59 -23.49 27.91
CA GLY A 167 25.10 -24.80 28.34
C GLY A 167 26.20 -25.66 28.98
N LEU A 168 27.37 -25.75 28.35
CA LEU A 168 28.54 -26.46 28.87
C LEU A 168 28.99 -25.89 30.22
N LEU A 169 29.08 -24.56 30.35
CA LEU A 169 29.41 -23.91 31.62
C LEU A 169 28.36 -24.20 32.69
N GLY A 170 27.07 -24.26 32.32
CA GLY A 170 25.98 -24.67 33.20
C GLY A 170 26.07 -26.14 33.64
N LEU A 171 26.57 -27.04 32.79
CA LEU A 171 26.80 -28.44 33.13
C LEU A 171 28.02 -28.63 34.04
N VAL A 172 29.14 -27.95 33.73
CA VAL A 172 30.41 -28.10 34.45
C VAL A 172 30.38 -27.43 35.82
N PHE A 173 29.79 -26.23 35.91
CA PHE A 173 29.79 -25.42 37.13
C PHE A 173 28.42 -25.37 37.83
N GLY A 174 27.43 -26.14 37.34
CA GLY A 174 26.04 -26.11 37.81
C GLY A 174 25.22 -24.94 37.23
N ALA A 175 23.89 -25.05 37.20
CA ALA A 175 23.03 -24.03 36.60
C ALA A 175 23.17 -22.65 37.27
N ARG A 176 23.40 -22.61 38.60
CA ARG A 176 23.53 -21.36 39.38
C ARG A 176 24.97 -20.99 39.67
N SER A 177 25.28 -19.70 39.59
CA SER A 177 26.56 -19.14 40.03
C SER A 177 26.50 -18.86 41.53
N ALA A 178 27.19 -19.67 42.35
CA ALA A 178 27.20 -19.56 43.82
C ALA A 178 28.00 -18.36 44.38
N GLY A 179 28.13 -17.26 43.63
CA GLY A 179 28.81 -16.03 44.07
C GLY A 179 29.52 -15.25 42.95
N PRO A 180 29.93 -13.98 43.21
CA PRO A 180 30.45 -13.07 42.19
C PRO A 180 31.76 -13.54 41.54
N ARG A 181 32.61 -14.27 42.28
CA ARG A 181 33.85 -14.86 41.73
C ARG A 181 33.57 -15.91 40.66
N LEU A 182 32.51 -16.69 40.82
CA LEU A 182 32.12 -17.70 39.84
C LEU A 182 31.48 -17.07 38.61
N VAL A 183 30.72 -15.98 38.77
CA VAL A 183 30.23 -15.18 37.64
C VAL A 183 31.39 -14.61 36.83
N LEU A 184 32.38 -14.00 37.49
CA LEU A 184 33.58 -13.47 36.82
C LEU A 184 34.34 -14.57 36.08
N LEU A 185 34.53 -15.75 36.71
CA LEU A 185 35.19 -16.88 36.07
C LEU A 185 34.43 -17.36 34.83
N ARG A 186 33.10 -17.50 34.91
CA ARG A 186 32.27 -17.95 33.76
C ARG A 186 32.34 -16.97 32.60
N PHE A 187 32.27 -15.67 32.87
CA PHE A 187 32.39 -14.64 31.84
C PHE A 187 33.82 -14.53 31.28
N ALA A 188 34.86 -14.75 32.10
CA ALA A 188 36.24 -14.83 31.62
C ALA A 188 36.47 -16.04 30.70
N VAL A 189 35.94 -17.22 31.08
CA VAL A 189 36.01 -18.44 30.25
C VAL A 189 35.19 -18.27 28.97
N LEU A 190 34.00 -17.66 29.05
CA LEU A 190 33.18 -17.35 27.88
C LEU A 190 33.90 -16.37 26.95
N ALA A 191 34.50 -15.30 27.47
CA ALA A 191 35.25 -14.33 26.67
C ALA A 191 36.48 -14.97 26.00
N GLY A 192 37.22 -15.83 26.71
CA GLY A 192 38.31 -16.61 26.12
C GLY A 192 37.83 -17.55 25.01
N GLY A 193 36.77 -18.32 25.28
CA GLY A 193 36.16 -19.22 24.29
C GLY A 193 35.60 -18.47 23.08
N ALA A 194 35.00 -17.31 23.30
CA ALA A 194 34.50 -16.42 22.27
C ALA A 194 35.62 -15.89 21.37
N ALA A 195 36.75 -15.44 21.93
CA ALA A 195 37.90 -15.00 21.15
C ALA A 195 38.44 -16.12 20.25
N VAL A 196 38.56 -17.34 20.78
CA VAL A 196 38.99 -18.51 19.98
C VAL A 196 37.95 -18.87 18.92
N ALA A 197 36.66 -18.84 19.24
CA ALA A 197 35.58 -19.11 18.29
C ALA A 197 35.47 -18.05 17.18
N GLY A 198 35.75 -16.78 17.50
CA GLY A 198 35.84 -15.69 16.53
C GLY A 198 36.99 -15.89 15.54
N VAL A 199 38.21 -16.09 16.06
CA VAL A 199 39.40 -16.38 15.22
C VAL A 199 39.21 -17.68 14.43
N GLY A 200 38.68 -18.72 15.06
CA GLY A 200 38.40 -20.00 14.42
C GLY A 200 37.35 -19.89 13.33
N GLY A 201 36.30 -19.09 13.53
CA GLY A 201 35.28 -18.82 12.52
C GLY A 201 35.81 -18.01 11.34
N ALA A 202 36.63 -16.99 11.61
CA ALA A 202 37.30 -16.23 10.55
C ALA A 202 38.27 -17.11 9.75
N PHE A 203 39.06 -17.96 10.41
CA PHE A 203 39.92 -18.94 9.76
C PHE A 203 39.12 -19.97 8.96
N LEU A 204 38.01 -20.47 9.51
CA LEU A 204 37.12 -21.40 8.81
C LEU A 204 36.53 -20.73 7.55
N SER A 205 36.15 -19.46 7.64
CA SER A 205 35.65 -18.67 6.51
C SER A 205 36.70 -18.52 5.41
N ASP A 206 37.91 -18.13 5.78
CA ASP A 206 39.01 -17.75 4.87
C ASP A 206 39.72 -18.96 4.25
N VAL A 207 39.91 -20.04 5.03
CA VAL A 207 40.77 -21.18 4.62
C VAL A 207 39.99 -22.43 4.26
N VAL A 208 38.82 -22.66 4.89
CA VAL A 208 38.10 -23.94 4.78
C VAL A 208 36.83 -23.83 3.96
N ILE A 209 36.08 -22.73 4.12
CA ILE A 209 34.80 -22.49 3.45
C ILE A 209 35.03 -21.70 2.15
N ASP A 210 35.92 -20.70 2.18
CA ASP A 210 36.35 -19.89 1.04
C ASP A 210 35.19 -19.37 0.17
N ARG A 211 34.10 -18.92 0.82
CA ARG A 211 32.86 -18.54 0.13
C ARG A 211 32.70 -17.05 -0.10
N PHE A 212 33.23 -16.21 0.77
CA PHE A 212 33.11 -14.75 0.68
C PHE A 212 34.33 -14.09 1.32
N ASP A 213 34.65 -12.89 0.86
CA ASP A 213 35.80 -12.13 1.33
C ASP A 213 35.34 -11.13 2.40
N ALA A 214 35.99 -11.13 3.57
CA ALA A 214 35.76 -10.15 4.62
C ALA A 214 37.08 -9.90 5.38
N PRO A 215 37.30 -8.70 5.95
CA PRO A 215 38.53 -8.43 6.69
C PRO A 215 38.67 -9.38 7.89
N PHE A 216 39.71 -10.23 7.87
CA PHE A 216 39.88 -11.34 8.82
C PHE A 216 39.69 -10.91 10.29
N TRP A 217 40.36 -9.84 10.71
CA TRP A 217 40.32 -9.39 12.11
C TRP A 217 38.97 -8.77 12.49
N SER A 218 38.31 -8.06 11.58
CA SER A 218 36.97 -7.52 11.80
C SER A 218 35.95 -8.64 11.92
N LEU A 219 36.06 -9.65 11.07
CA LEU A 219 35.21 -10.84 11.08
C LEU A 219 35.42 -11.66 12.38
N ALA A 220 36.68 -11.84 12.79
CA ALA A 220 37.02 -12.52 14.05
C ALA A 220 36.49 -11.78 15.27
N ALA A 221 36.62 -10.44 15.30
CA ALA A 221 36.10 -9.61 16.38
C ALA A 221 34.57 -9.65 16.46
N LEU A 222 33.88 -9.56 15.32
CA LEU A 222 32.42 -9.68 15.26
C LEU A 222 31.98 -11.07 15.75
N GLY A 223 32.60 -12.14 15.25
CA GLY A 223 32.28 -13.51 15.66
C GLY A 223 32.48 -13.74 17.16
N ALA A 224 33.58 -13.24 17.72
CA ALA A 224 33.81 -13.30 19.17
C ALA A 224 32.71 -12.54 19.94
N LEU A 225 32.32 -11.36 19.47
CA LEU A 225 31.30 -10.56 20.11
C LEU A 225 29.90 -11.23 20.05
N VAL A 226 29.56 -11.87 18.93
CA VAL A 226 28.33 -12.67 18.78
C VAL A 226 28.32 -13.83 19.78
N VAL A 227 29.39 -14.62 19.84
CA VAL A 227 29.49 -15.76 20.78
C VAL A 227 29.38 -15.27 22.23
N LEU A 228 30.05 -14.16 22.56
CA LEU A 228 30.03 -13.58 23.90
C LEU A 228 28.64 -13.06 24.28
N GLY A 229 27.98 -12.30 23.41
CA GLY A 229 26.66 -11.73 23.67
C GLY A 229 25.57 -12.80 23.78
N VAL A 230 25.56 -13.77 22.86
CA VAL A 230 24.61 -14.90 22.92
C VAL A 230 24.87 -15.76 24.15
N GLY A 231 26.14 -16.07 24.43
CA GLY A 231 26.53 -16.83 25.61
C GLY A 231 26.18 -16.13 26.92
N ALA A 232 26.33 -14.81 27.00
CA ALA A 232 26.00 -14.02 28.17
C ALA A 232 24.49 -14.05 28.49
N VAL A 233 23.65 -13.91 27.47
CA VAL A 233 22.19 -14.01 27.63
C VAL A 233 21.76 -15.42 27.97
N ALA A 234 22.33 -16.44 27.32
CA ALA A 234 22.05 -17.84 27.64
C ALA A 234 22.48 -18.18 29.08
N LEU A 235 23.64 -17.70 29.55
CA LEU A 235 24.08 -17.85 30.95
C LEU A 235 23.10 -17.20 31.93
N ALA A 236 22.61 -16.00 31.61
CA ALA A 236 21.61 -15.34 32.44
C ALA A 236 20.31 -16.17 32.51
N LEU A 237 19.79 -16.63 31.37
CA LEU A 237 18.59 -17.48 31.33
C LEU A 237 18.78 -18.78 32.12
N ILE A 238 19.94 -19.44 32.00
CA ILE A 238 20.27 -20.64 32.77
C ILE A 238 20.36 -20.33 34.26
N ALA A 239 20.95 -19.20 34.65
CA ALA A 239 21.07 -18.80 36.05
C ALA A 239 19.70 -18.61 36.73
N TRP A 240 18.73 -18.03 36.01
CA TRP A 240 17.37 -17.77 36.50
C TRP A 240 16.45 -18.99 36.42
N PHE A 241 16.48 -19.72 35.30
CA PHE A 241 15.48 -20.74 34.96
C PHE A 241 16.05 -22.16 34.87
N GLY A 242 17.34 -22.36 35.08
CA GLY A 242 17.98 -23.67 34.98
C GLY A 242 17.89 -24.25 33.57
N GLY A 243 17.54 -25.53 33.45
CA GLY A 243 17.40 -26.21 32.15
C GLY A 243 16.35 -25.59 31.22
N LEU A 244 15.28 -24.99 31.77
CA LEU A 244 14.31 -24.24 30.98
C LEU A 244 14.93 -23.01 30.31
N GLY A 245 15.89 -22.37 30.98
CA GLY A 245 16.63 -21.23 30.44
C GLY A 245 17.46 -21.58 29.21
N LEU A 246 18.06 -22.77 29.20
CA LEU A 246 18.75 -23.30 28.01
C LEU A 246 17.75 -23.52 26.85
N GLY A 247 16.57 -24.08 27.14
CA GLY A 247 15.50 -24.24 26.16
C GLY A 247 15.01 -22.91 25.56
N LEU A 248 14.86 -21.88 26.40
CA LEU A 248 14.50 -20.53 25.96
C LEU A 248 15.60 -19.89 25.08
N GLY A 249 16.88 -20.12 25.41
CA GLY A 249 18.00 -19.69 24.58
C GLY A 249 17.98 -20.33 23.18
N ILE A 250 17.71 -21.64 23.11
CA ILE A 250 17.56 -22.37 21.84
C ILE A 250 16.33 -21.87 21.06
N ALA A 251 15.20 -21.66 21.73
CA ALA A 251 13.99 -21.11 21.10
C ALA A 251 14.25 -19.72 20.48
N GLY A 252 15.00 -18.85 21.17
CA GLY A 252 15.41 -17.55 20.64
C GLY A 252 16.27 -17.66 19.37
N LEU A 253 17.12 -18.69 19.26
CA LEU A 253 17.86 -18.96 18.02
C LEU A 253 16.93 -19.39 16.88
N VAL A 254 15.99 -20.29 17.15
CA VAL A 254 15.03 -20.77 16.14
C VAL A 254 14.14 -19.64 15.64
N LEU A 255 13.63 -18.80 16.54
CA LEU A 255 12.82 -17.63 16.19
C LEU A 255 13.61 -16.57 15.41
N GLY A 256 14.94 -16.50 15.57
CA GLY A 256 15.78 -15.56 14.81
C GLY A 256 16.09 -16.01 13.38
N ILE A 257 15.78 -17.26 12.99
CA ILE A 257 16.09 -17.79 11.65
C ILE A 257 15.39 -16.98 10.53
N PRO A 258 14.07 -16.69 10.58
CA PRO A 258 13.39 -15.92 9.54
C PRO A 258 14.04 -14.55 9.28
N GLY A 259 14.46 -13.85 10.34
CA GLY A 259 15.14 -12.56 10.26
C GLY A 259 16.56 -12.66 9.68
N ALA A 260 17.23 -13.80 9.85
CA ALA A 260 18.57 -14.07 9.34
C ALA A 260 18.59 -14.45 7.86
N ILE A 261 17.57 -15.16 7.39
CA ILE A 261 17.43 -15.51 5.96
C ILE A 261 16.76 -14.42 5.14
N GLY A 262 16.25 -13.35 5.75
CA GLY A 262 15.55 -12.28 5.03
C GLY A 262 14.22 -12.73 4.42
N ALA A 263 13.53 -13.70 5.04
CA ALA A 263 12.20 -14.10 4.61
C ALA A 263 11.18 -13.05 5.08
N TRP A 264 11.03 -11.98 4.29
CA TRP A 264 10.13 -10.87 4.57
C TRP A 264 9.21 -10.59 3.37
N PRO A 265 7.88 -10.48 3.55
CA PRO A 265 7.10 -10.50 4.79
C PRO A 265 6.32 -11.82 4.89
N LEU A 266 6.30 -12.41 6.08
CA LEU A 266 5.16 -13.22 6.48
C LEU A 266 3.97 -12.27 6.66
N THR A 267 3.28 -11.92 5.59
CA THR A 267 2.02 -11.16 5.67
C THR A 267 0.92 -12.07 6.22
N PRO A 268 0.03 -11.58 7.13
CA PRO A 268 -0.07 -10.22 7.64
C PRO A 268 0.36 -10.15 9.12
N MET A 269 1.64 -9.89 9.40
CA MET A 269 2.08 -9.51 10.75
C MET A 269 2.44 -8.03 10.79
N PRO A 270 1.99 -7.26 11.81
CA PRO A 270 2.42 -5.88 12.01
C PRO A 270 3.96 -5.74 11.97
N VAL A 271 4.45 -4.65 11.38
CA VAL A 271 5.89 -4.27 11.19
C VAL A 271 6.79 -4.53 12.41
N VAL A 272 6.20 -4.49 13.60
CA VAL A 272 6.85 -4.79 14.87
C VAL A 272 7.48 -6.19 14.87
N TRP A 273 6.78 -7.23 14.41
CA TRP A 273 7.30 -8.59 14.43
C TRP A 273 8.48 -8.78 13.49
N PRO A 274 8.44 -8.24 12.26
CA PRO A 274 9.58 -8.29 11.39
C PRO A 274 10.88 -7.77 11.95
N THR A 275 10.76 -6.57 12.50
CA THR A 275 11.88 -5.87 13.11
C THR A 275 12.41 -6.66 14.29
N LEU A 276 11.55 -7.14 15.18
CA LEU A 276 11.95 -7.91 16.36
C LEU A 276 12.73 -9.19 15.99
N LEU A 277 12.29 -9.95 14.99
CA LEU A 277 12.96 -11.20 14.62
C LEU A 277 14.30 -10.96 13.90
N ALA A 278 14.44 -9.88 13.13
CA ALA A 278 15.70 -9.48 12.50
C ALA A 278 16.78 -9.11 13.53
N TRP A 279 16.38 -8.56 14.67
CA TRP A 279 17.28 -8.18 15.75
C TRP A 279 17.53 -9.29 16.79
N LEU A 280 16.92 -10.48 16.64
CA LEU A 280 17.37 -11.65 17.38
C LEU A 280 18.80 -12.03 16.94
N PRO A 281 19.58 -12.70 17.81
CA PRO A 281 21.01 -12.88 17.59
C PRO A 281 21.40 -13.49 16.24
N PRO A 282 20.71 -14.51 15.71
CA PRO A 282 21.04 -15.05 14.39
C PRO A 282 20.84 -14.04 13.25
N GLY A 283 19.78 -13.23 13.34
CA GLY A 283 19.47 -12.18 12.38
C GLY A 283 20.57 -11.13 12.36
N ALA A 284 20.77 -10.45 13.49
CA ALA A 284 21.74 -9.37 13.60
C ALA A 284 23.19 -9.82 13.30
N ALA A 285 23.58 -11.02 13.71
CA ALA A 285 24.90 -11.58 13.38
C ALA A 285 25.06 -11.81 11.87
N THR A 286 23.99 -12.23 11.18
CA THR A 286 23.99 -12.41 9.72
C THR A 286 24.12 -11.07 9.00
N TRP A 287 23.38 -10.06 9.46
CA TRP A 287 23.48 -8.69 8.94
C TRP A 287 24.89 -8.13 9.09
N GLY A 288 25.48 -8.18 10.30
CA GLY A 288 26.85 -7.69 10.51
C GLY A 288 27.91 -8.45 9.70
N THR A 289 27.71 -9.75 9.47
CA THR A 289 28.63 -10.54 8.64
C THR A 289 28.52 -10.15 7.17
N ARG A 290 27.31 -9.89 6.66
CA ARG A 290 27.08 -9.35 5.31
C ARG A 290 27.68 -7.94 5.16
N ASP A 291 27.59 -7.11 6.19
CA ASP A 291 28.11 -5.74 6.16
C ASP A 291 29.62 -5.72 5.94
N LEU A 292 30.34 -6.57 6.67
CA LEU A 292 31.79 -6.74 6.51
C LEU A 292 32.18 -7.40 5.18
N ALA A 293 31.33 -8.26 4.63
CA ALA A 293 31.63 -9.03 3.41
C ALA A 293 31.34 -8.25 2.12
N TYR A 294 30.28 -7.44 2.10
CA TYR A 294 29.74 -6.88 0.85
C TYR A 294 29.49 -5.37 0.91
N PHE A 295 29.36 -4.76 2.08
CA PHE A 295 28.98 -3.35 2.24
C PHE A 295 30.08 -2.49 2.89
N ASP A 296 31.35 -2.89 2.77
CA ASP A 296 32.50 -2.15 3.31
C ASP A 296 32.42 -1.85 4.83
N GLY A 297 31.60 -2.61 5.57
CA GLY A 297 31.37 -2.44 7.01
C GLY A 297 30.29 -1.44 7.40
N GLU A 298 29.57 -0.83 6.44
CA GLU A 298 28.47 0.09 6.69
C GLU A 298 27.32 -0.59 7.46
N GLY A 299 27.06 -0.15 8.69
CA GLY A 299 26.02 -0.69 9.56
C GLY A 299 26.49 -1.67 10.63
N VAL A 300 27.75 -2.12 10.57
CA VAL A 300 28.29 -3.10 11.53
C VAL A 300 28.34 -2.54 12.95
N GLU A 301 28.47 -1.22 13.10
CA GLU A 301 28.52 -0.53 14.39
C GLU A 301 27.27 -0.76 15.24
N ARG A 302 26.11 -0.89 14.59
CA ARG A 302 24.83 -1.14 15.26
C ARG A 302 24.78 -2.56 15.82
N VAL A 303 25.24 -3.53 15.03
CA VAL A 303 25.33 -4.93 15.45
C VAL A 303 26.31 -5.09 16.60
N VAL A 304 27.45 -4.39 16.53
CA VAL A 304 28.45 -4.35 17.59
C VAL A 304 27.88 -3.77 18.89
N LEU A 305 27.23 -2.60 18.83
CA LEU A 305 26.61 -1.97 19.99
C LEU A 305 25.56 -2.89 20.63
N MET A 306 24.74 -3.54 19.81
CA MET A 306 23.73 -4.47 20.29
C MET A 306 24.36 -5.63 21.07
N PHE A 307 25.34 -6.35 20.50
CA PHE A 307 25.95 -7.48 21.20
C PHE A 307 26.75 -7.05 22.44
N MET A 308 27.33 -5.85 22.46
CA MET A 308 27.89 -5.27 23.68
C MET A 308 26.81 -5.09 24.75
N LEU A 309 25.66 -4.51 24.39
CA LEU A 309 24.55 -4.32 25.31
C LEU A 309 24.01 -5.67 25.84
N TRP A 310 23.84 -6.66 24.96
CA TRP A 310 23.41 -8.01 25.34
C TRP A 310 24.41 -8.67 26.30
N THR A 311 25.71 -8.47 26.07
CA THR A 311 26.76 -8.94 26.97
C THR A 311 26.63 -8.28 28.35
N MET A 312 26.42 -6.96 28.39
CA MET A 312 26.27 -6.20 29.63
C MET A 312 24.99 -6.60 30.39
N ILE A 313 23.87 -6.76 29.69
CA ILE A 313 22.60 -7.21 30.26
C ILE A 313 22.74 -8.64 30.80
N GLY A 314 23.34 -9.55 30.02
CA GLY A 314 23.58 -10.92 30.44
C GLY A 314 24.47 -11.01 31.68
N LEU A 315 25.54 -10.20 31.73
CA LEU A 315 26.42 -10.08 32.90
C LEU A 315 25.64 -9.57 34.11
N ALA A 316 24.94 -8.45 33.99
CA ALA A 316 24.16 -7.85 35.07
C ALA A 316 23.05 -8.79 35.58
N ALA A 317 22.32 -9.45 34.68
CA ALA A 317 21.28 -10.39 35.04
C ALA A 317 21.84 -11.64 35.74
N THR A 318 23.02 -12.12 35.33
CA THR A 318 23.70 -13.25 35.95
C THR A 318 24.27 -12.88 37.33
N THR A 319 24.83 -11.68 37.49
CA THR A 319 25.31 -11.20 38.80
C THR A 319 24.16 -11.04 39.79
N VAL A 320 23.02 -10.48 39.36
CA VAL A 320 21.81 -10.37 40.19
C VAL A 320 21.27 -11.76 40.57
N ALA A 321 21.22 -12.70 39.63
CA ALA A 321 20.83 -14.08 39.95
C ALA A 321 21.74 -14.72 41.00
N ALA A 322 23.04 -14.44 40.93
CA ALA A 322 24.03 -14.95 41.87
C ALA A 322 23.90 -14.35 43.27
N THR A 323 23.54 -13.06 43.39
CA THR A 323 23.31 -12.40 44.69
C THR A 323 21.96 -12.76 45.31
N GLU A 324 20.92 -13.00 44.52
CA GLU A 324 19.63 -13.48 45.03
C GLU A 324 19.64 -14.97 45.45
N ALA A 325 20.57 -15.76 44.91
CA ALA A 325 20.68 -17.19 45.18
C ALA A 325 21.12 -17.55 46.61
N GLU A 326 21.80 -16.64 47.34
CA GLU A 326 22.13 -16.83 48.75
C GLU A 326 20.88 -16.81 49.67
N SER A 327 19.70 -16.40 49.16
CA SER A 327 18.53 -16.12 50.00
C SER A 327 17.39 -17.14 49.97
N ARG A 328 17.40 -18.23 49.17
CA ARG A 328 16.26 -19.20 49.15
C ARG A 328 16.62 -20.65 48.79
N PRO A 329 16.47 -21.62 49.71
CA PRO A 329 16.33 -23.02 49.36
C PRO A 329 14.86 -23.33 49.04
N GLY A 330 14.55 -23.54 47.75
CA GLY A 330 13.29 -24.14 47.30
C GLY A 330 12.34 -23.17 46.59
N LEU A 331 12.19 -23.35 45.27
CA LEU A 331 10.95 -23.05 44.56
C LEU A 331 10.90 -23.87 43.26
N LEU A 332 10.50 -25.13 43.41
CA LEU A 332 9.69 -25.82 42.43
C LEU A 332 8.26 -25.23 42.52
N SER A 333 7.54 -25.18 41.40
CA SER A 333 6.16 -24.71 41.17
C SER A 333 5.98 -23.24 40.79
N VAL A 334 5.46 -23.01 39.58
CA VAL A 334 5.13 -21.71 38.98
C VAL A 334 3.76 -21.20 39.49
N HIS A 335 3.62 -19.85 39.56
CA HIS A 335 2.46 -18.98 39.95
C HIS A 335 2.17 -18.81 41.47
N PRO A 336 1.70 -17.65 42.03
CA PRO A 336 1.30 -16.35 41.48
C PRO A 336 2.10 -15.12 42.03
N SER A 337 3.36 -15.30 42.43
CA SER A 337 4.21 -14.25 43.03
C SER A 337 5.18 -13.54 42.09
N LEU A 338 5.04 -13.71 40.76
CA LEU A 338 5.69 -12.86 39.74
C LEU A 338 5.36 -11.35 39.94
N ARG A 339 4.38 -11.05 40.80
CA ARG A 339 3.77 -9.74 41.07
C ARG A 339 4.45 -8.87 42.14
N ARG A 340 5.54 -9.28 42.81
CA ARG A 340 6.08 -8.51 43.98
C ARG A 340 7.59 -8.26 44.03
N ARG A 341 8.33 -8.34 42.92
CA ARG A 341 9.76 -7.94 42.92
C ARG A 341 10.07 -6.93 41.82
N PRO A 342 10.54 -5.71 42.18
CA PRO A 342 10.93 -4.69 41.20
C PRO A 342 12.06 -5.17 40.29
N VAL A 343 12.81 -6.22 40.67
CA VAL A 343 13.90 -6.80 39.87
C VAL A 343 13.41 -7.60 38.67
N VAL A 344 12.32 -8.38 38.77
CA VAL A 344 11.74 -9.09 37.61
C VAL A 344 11.06 -8.10 36.67
N ALA A 345 10.43 -7.07 37.22
CA ALA A 345 9.90 -5.96 36.45
C ALA A 345 11.01 -5.11 35.80
N ALA A 346 12.15 -4.90 36.48
CA ALA A 346 13.30 -4.16 35.95
C ALA A 346 14.10 -4.96 34.93
N LEU A 347 14.22 -6.28 35.08
CA LEU A 347 14.84 -7.18 34.10
C LEU A 347 13.91 -7.43 32.91
N GLY A 348 12.61 -7.56 33.15
CA GLY A 348 11.60 -7.52 32.10
C GLY A 348 11.60 -6.18 31.38
N ALA A 349 11.77 -5.07 32.10
CA ALA A 349 11.92 -3.73 31.55
C ALA A 349 13.30 -3.46 30.93
N LEU A 350 14.37 -4.16 31.30
CA LEU A 350 15.70 -4.10 30.67
C LEU A 350 15.79 -5.01 29.45
N PHE A 351 15.03 -6.11 29.44
CA PHE A 351 14.81 -6.94 28.26
C PHE A 351 13.89 -6.21 27.29
N LEU A 352 12.75 -5.65 27.77
CA LEU A 352 11.92 -4.76 26.98
C LEU A 352 12.68 -3.50 26.58
N ALA A 353 13.51 -2.89 27.42
CA ALA A 353 14.35 -1.74 27.04
C ALA A 353 15.52 -2.16 26.16
N GLY A 354 16.07 -3.36 26.25
CA GLY A 354 17.01 -3.86 25.23
C GLY A 354 16.30 -4.01 23.88
N VAL A 355 15.02 -4.38 23.92
CA VAL A 355 14.12 -4.46 22.77
C VAL A 355 13.56 -3.09 22.32
N LEU A 356 13.41 -2.09 23.20
CA LEU A 356 12.81 -0.77 22.96
C LEU A 356 13.83 0.36 22.81
N VAL A 357 14.97 0.29 23.50
CA VAL A 357 16.14 1.18 23.35
C VAL A 357 16.97 0.73 22.15
N VAL A 358 16.80 -0.52 21.70
CA VAL A 358 17.28 -1.01 20.40
C VAL A 358 16.11 -1.52 19.53
N THR A 359 14.94 -0.88 19.63
CA THR A 359 14.10 -0.72 18.43
C THR A 359 14.67 0.49 17.68
N PRO A 360 15.01 0.33 16.41
CA PRO A 360 16.30 0.75 15.90
C PRO A 360 16.10 1.90 14.91
N ALA A 361 17.16 2.42 14.28
CA ALA A 361 16.97 2.77 12.88
C ALA A 361 16.53 1.46 12.23
N ALA A 362 15.22 1.33 11.97
CA ALA A 362 14.67 0.20 11.24
C ALA A 362 15.61 -0.08 10.05
N PRO A 363 15.85 -1.35 9.65
CA PRO A 363 16.18 -1.53 8.23
C PRO A 363 15.16 -0.68 7.47
N ALA A 364 15.60 0.10 6.49
CA ALA A 364 14.84 1.21 5.90
C ALA A 364 13.55 0.81 5.16
N PHE A 365 12.90 -0.28 5.59
CA PHE A 365 11.54 -0.69 5.40
C PHE A 365 10.73 -0.36 6.67
N THR A 366 10.66 0.91 7.04
CA THR A 366 9.46 1.58 7.58
C THR A 366 9.80 2.99 8.02
N THR A 367 9.43 3.95 7.18
CA THR A 367 8.59 5.13 7.49
C THR A 367 8.79 6.10 6.34
N SER A 368 8.29 5.75 5.16
CA SER A 368 7.33 6.70 4.62
C SER A 368 6.01 6.09 5.04
N ALA A 369 5.23 6.76 5.89
CA ALA A 369 3.79 6.61 5.69
C ALA A 369 3.61 6.84 4.18
N PRO A 370 3.06 5.90 3.39
CA PRO A 370 2.75 6.22 2.02
C PRO A 370 2.04 7.57 2.08
N GLN A 371 2.62 8.59 1.43
CA GLN A 371 1.87 9.83 1.28
C GLN A 371 0.53 9.38 0.71
N PRO A 372 -0.60 9.81 1.30
CA PRO A 372 -1.88 9.28 0.90
C PRO A 372 -1.96 9.40 -0.62
N SER A 373 -2.40 8.33 -1.28
CA SER A 373 -2.43 8.23 -2.75
C SER A 373 -3.14 9.44 -3.38
N VAL A 374 -3.98 10.07 -2.57
CA VAL A 374 -4.72 11.28 -2.80
C VAL A 374 -4.58 12.22 -1.60
N THR A 375 -4.37 13.51 -1.85
CA THR A 375 -4.41 14.58 -0.85
C THR A 375 -5.60 15.49 -1.13
N VAL A 376 -6.32 15.91 -0.08
CA VAL A 376 -7.31 16.98 -0.16
C VAL A 376 -6.67 18.23 0.44
N THR A 377 -6.47 19.25 -0.39
CA THR A 377 -6.05 20.56 0.11
C THR A 377 -7.31 21.37 0.42
N CYS A 378 -7.70 21.39 1.69
CA CYS A 378 -8.85 22.16 2.16
C CYS A 378 -8.56 23.66 2.11
N ALA A 379 -9.29 24.40 1.30
CA ALA A 379 -9.40 25.84 1.44
C ALA A 379 -10.46 26.14 2.52
N PRO A 380 -10.14 27.00 3.52
CA PRO A 380 -11.13 27.46 4.49
C PRO A 380 -12.13 28.37 3.79
N VAL A 381 -13.40 27.98 3.76
CA VAL A 381 -14.43 28.65 2.96
C VAL A 381 -15.73 28.81 3.74
N THR A 382 -16.47 29.87 3.42
CA THR A 382 -17.87 29.98 3.86
C THR A 382 -18.70 29.15 2.90
N LEU A 383 -19.33 28.09 3.39
CA LEU A 383 -20.17 27.23 2.58
C LEU A 383 -21.44 27.98 2.14
N PRO A 384 -21.87 27.83 0.87
CA PRO A 384 -23.12 28.41 0.41
C PRO A 384 -24.30 27.81 1.17
N ARG A 385 -25.35 28.60 1.41
CA ARG A 385 -26.53 28.17 2.19
C ARG A 385 -27.75 27.84 1.34
N ASN A 386 -27.71 28.20 0.06
CA ASN A 386 -28.78 28.00 -0.90
C ASN A 386 -28.21 27.97 -2.33
N VAL A 387 -29.07 27.65 -3.29
CA VAL A 387 -28.72 27.53 -4.72
C VAL A 387 -28.16 28.84 -5.30
N GLU A 388 -28.67 30.00 -4.88
CA GLU A 388 -28.22 31.29 -5.40
C GLU A 388 -26.80 31.63 -4.91
N GLU A 389 -26.51 31.44 -3.63
CA GLU A 389 -25.15 31.58 -3.09
C GLU A 389 -24.17 30.56 -3.71
N LEU A 390 -24.63 29.34 -4.00
CA LEU A 390 -23.81 28.33 -4.68
C LEU A 390 -23.45 28.77 -6.10
N ASN A 391 -24.42 29.22 -6.90
CA ASN A 391 -24.17 29.70 -8.26
C ASN A 391 -23.25 30.93 -8.27
N GLN A 392 -23.46 31.89 -7.36
CA GLN A 392 -22.58 33.06 -7.24
C GLN A 392 -21.13 32.64 -6.97
N ARG A 393 -20.93 31.62 -6.13
CA ARG A 393 -19.59 31.10 -5.84
C ARG A 393 -18.97 30.37 -7.03
N ILE A 394 -19.75 29.58 -7.76
CA ILE A 394 -19.29 28.88 -8.96
C ILE A 394 -18.80 29.90 -10.00
N GLU A 395 -19.54 31.00 -10.21
CA GLU A 395 -19.17 32.07 -11.16
C GLU A 395 -17.84 32.78 -10.83
N THR A 396 -17.42 32.76 -9.56
CA THR A 396 -16.17 33.39 -9.14
C THR A 396 -15.11 32.40 -8.69
N VAL A 397 -15.30 31.08 -8.89
CA VAL A 397 -14.44 30.06 -8.30
C VAL A 397 -12.98 30.31 -8.69
N ASP A 398 -12.19 30.72 -7.70
CA ASP A 398 -10.79 31.04 -7.87
C ASP A 398 -9.90 30.51 -6.74
N ASP A 399 -10.52 30.16 -5.62
CA ASP A 399 -9.94 29.72 -4.36
C ASP A 399 -9.63 28.21 -4.32
N ILE A 400 -10.25 27.42 -5.19
CA ILE A 400 -10.01 25.97 -5.27
C ILE A 400 -8.84 25.66 -6.20
N ALA A 401 -7.67 25.41 -5.62
CA ALA A 401 -6.47 25.07 -6.38
C ALA A 401 -6.69 23.83 -7.28
N GLY A 402 -6.54 24.00 -8.59
CA GLY A 402 -6.67 22.92 -9.57
C GLY A 402 -8.09 22.67 -10.10
N PHE A 403 -9.07 23.51 -9.77
CA PHE A 403 -10.42 23.45 -10.33
C PHE A 403 -10.91 24.85 -10.71
N VAL A 404 -11.24 25.05 -11.98
CA VAL A 404 -11.84 26.32 -12.46
C VAL A 404 -13.12 26.13 -13.28
N GLY A 405 -13.38 24.92 -13.75
CA GLY A 405 -14.60 24.53 -14.47
C GLY A 405 -14.62 23.02 -14.69
N GLY A 406 -15.80 22.46 -14.95
CA GLY A 406 -15.96 21.05 -15.26
C GLY A 406 -17.42 20.68 -15.52
N ASP A 407 -17.64 19.53 -16.13
CA ASP A 407 -18.97 19.01 -16.45
C ASP A 407 -19.41 17.85 -15.53
N VAL A 408 -20.62 17.33 -15.79
CA VAL A 408 -21.33 16.32 -14.99
C VAL A 408 -21.78 16.87 -13.64
N GLY A 409 -20.88 16.95 -12.66
CA GLY A 409 -21.16 17.48 -11.33
C GLY A 409 -22.07 16.63 -10.45
N ALA A 410 -22.14 15.30 -10.62
CA ALA A 410 -22.96 14.42 -9.78
C ALA A 410 -22.50 14.47 -8.31
N SER A 411 -23.43 14.35 -7.35
CA SER A 411 -23.09 14.47 -5.92
C SER A 411 -23.71 13.40 -5.02
N THR A 412 -23.10 13.22 -3.85
CA THR A 412 -23.64 12.40 -2.76
C THR A 412 -23.22 12.97 -1.40
N ALA A 413 -24.10 12.88 -0.40
CA ALA A 413 -23.74 13.19 0.98
C ALA A 413 -22.96 12.04 1.65
N LEU A 414 -22.05 12.40 2.55
CA LEU A 414 -21.34 11.49 3.43
C LEU A 414 -22.00 11.45 4.80
N ALA A 415 -21.79 10.37 5.56
CA ALA A 415 -22.33 10.21 6.90
C ALA A 415 -21.84 11.29 7.89
N ASP A 416 -20.67 11.87 7.63
CA ASP A 416 -20.12 12.98 8.42
C ASP A 416 -20.65 14.37 8.04
N GLY A 417 -21.60 14.45 7.11
CA GLY A 417 -22.28 15.69 6.71
C GLY A 417 -21.54 16.50 5.64
N ARG A 418 -20.39 16.02 5.16
CA ARG A 418 -19.74 16.56 3.96
C ARG A 418 -20.44 16.04 2.70
N GLU A 419 -20.26 16.74 1.60
CA GLU A 419 -20.72 16.36 0.28
C GLU A 419 -19.52 16.09 -0.64
N LEU A 420 -19.65 15.07 -1.48
CA LEU A 420 -18.75 14.83 -2.58
C LEU A 420 -19.42 15.22 -3.89
N PHE A 421 -18.69 15.95 -4.72
CA PHE A 421 -19.05 16.19 -6.11
C PHE A 421 -18.05 15.52 -7.01
N VAL A 422 -18.51 14.80 -8.03
CA VAL A 422 -17.66 14.20 -9.06
C VAL A 422 -17.94 14.85 -10.41
N PHE A 423 -16.86 15.22 -11.10
CA PHE A 423 -16.90 15.92 -12.37
C PHE A 423 -16.23 15.07 -13.45
N GLY A 424 -16.69 15.24 -14.70
CA GLY A 424 -16.01 14.73 -15.87
C GLY A 424 -14.83 15.61 -16.25
N ASP A 425 -14.75 15.98 -17.53
CA ASP A 425 -13.68 16.82 -18.02
C ASP A 425 -13.61 18.09 -17.16
N THR A 426 -12.45 18.33 -16.56
CA THR A 426 -12.22 19.36 -15.55
C THR A 426 -11.09 20.27 -15.99
N VAL A 427 -11.42 21.54 -16.21
CA VAL A 427 -10.47 22.60 -16.58
C VAL A 427 -9.68 23.03 -15.36
N ARG A 428 -8.37 23.16 -15.56
CA ARG A 428 -7.41 23.60 -14.56
C ARG A 428 -6.65 24.82 -15.06
N ARG A 429 -6.15 25.64 -14.14
CA ARG A 429 -5.34 26.80 -14.52
C ARG A 429 -4.01 26.37 -15.18
N PRO A 430 -3.46 27.18 -16.10
CA PRO A 430 -2.19 26.89 -16.75
C PRO A 430 -0.96 26.82 -15.82
N ASP A 431 -1.01 27.47 -14.66
CA ASP A 431 0.04 27.47 -13.65
C ASP A 431 -0.03 26.26 -12.70
N TYR A 432 -1.06 25.42 -12.84
CA TYR A 432 -1.17 24.16 -12.15
C TYR A 432 -0.24 23.17 -12.87
N ASP A 433 0.86 22.71 -12.22
CA ASP A 433 1.97 21.91 -12.80
C ASP A 433 1.58 20.51 -13.38
N SER A 434 0.37 20.33 -13.90
CA SER A 434 -0.16 19.13 -14.57
C SER A 434 -0.75 19.49 -15.96
N THR A 435 -1.53 18.58 -16.55
CA THR A 435 -2.38 18.92 -17.69
C THR A 435 -3.43 19.97 -17.30
N THR A 436 -3.76 20.87 -18.24
CA THR A 436 -4.78 21.93 -18.06
C THR A 436 -6.21 21.38 -18.18
N MET A 437 -6.37 20.13 -18.62
CA MET A 437 -7.61 19.38 -18.57
C MET A 437 -7.31 17.98 -18.02
N VAL A 438 -8.18 17.48 -17.15
CA VAL A 438 -8.23 16.05 -16.76
C VAL A 438 -9.61 15.51 -17.01
N ARG A 439 -9.71 14.20 -17.27
CA ARG A 439 -10.99 13.57 -17.65
C ARG A 439 -11.99 13.40 -16.52
N ASN A 440 -11.53 13.48 -15.28
CA ASN A 440 -12.39 13.41 -14.12
C ASN A 440 -11.73 14.04 -12.90
N SER A 441 -12.56 14.52 -11.99
CA SER A 441 -12.12 15.05 -10.70
C SER A 441 -13.20 14.89 -9.63
N MET A 442 -12.84 15.13 -8.37
CA MET A 442 -13.79 15.14 -7.26
C MET A 442 -13.49 16.30 -6.32
N LEU A 443 -14.54 16.98 -5.87
CA LEU A 443 -14.48 18.00 -4.83
C LEU A 443 -15.10 17.45 -3.55
N VAL A 444 -14.52 17.83 -2.42
CA VAL A 444 -15.11 17.67 -1.08
C VAL A 444 -15.61 19.04 -0.63
N LEU A 445 -16.87 19.14 -0.22
CA LEU A 445 -17.47 20.33 0.38
C LEU A 445 -18.06 19.98 1.75
N GLY A 446 -17.66 20.67 2.82
CA GLY A 446 -18.23 20.47 4.16
C GLY A 446 -17.27 20.86 5.28
N ASP A 447 -17.78 21.12 6.48
CA ASP A 447 -16.99 21.55 7.67
C ASP A 447 -16.09 22.79 7.44
N GLY A 448 -16.53 23.72 6.59
CA GLY A 448 -15.73 24.88 6.20
C GLY A 448 -14.54 24.55 5.31
N CYS A 449 -14.46 23.31 4.79
CA CYS A 449 -13.53 22.88 3.74
C CYS A 449 -14.25 22.86 2.38
N ALA A 450 -13.60 23.44 1.37
CA ALA A 450 -13.82 23.09 -0.02
C ALA A 450 -12.45 22.77 -0.63
N GLY A 451 -12.33 21.61 -1.27
CA GLY A 451 -11.03 21.19 -1.80
C GLY A 451 -11.15 20.15 -2.90
N LEU A 452 -10.22 20.22 -3.84
CA LEU A 452 -10.02 19.20 -4.86
C LEU A 452 -9.35 17.98 -4.24
N VAL A 453 -9.91 16.81 -4.54
CA VAL A 453 -9.35 15.50 -4.23
C VAL A 453 -8.25 15.22 -5.27
N GLN A 454 -6.99 15.40 -4.87
CA GLN A 454 -5.86 15.41 -5.79
C GLN A 454 -4.97 14.18 -5.61
N ARG A 455 -4.78 13.40 -6.68
CA ARG A 455 -3.73 12.39 -6.70
C ARG A 455 -2.34 13.02 -6.61
N ARG A 456 -1.36 12.25 -6.15
CA ARG A 456 0.05 12.70 -6.03
C ARG A 456 0.66 13.19 -7.35
N ASN A 457 0.31 12.55 -8.47
CA ASN A 457 0.73 12.96 -9.81
C ASN A 457 -0.09 14.12 -10.38
N ARG A 458 -1.05 14.64 -9.60
CA ARG A 458 -2.03 15.64 -10.04
C ARG A 458 -2.74 15.21 -11.33
N GLY A 459 -2.98 13.93 -11.57
CA GLY A 459 -3.72 13.44 -12.74
C GLY A 459 -5.23 13.50 -12.56
N ALA A 460 -5.96 12.78 -13.43
CA ALA A 460 -7.36 12.43 -13.22
C ALA A 460 -7.51 11.57 -11.95
N LEU A 461 -8.63 11.71 -11.24
CA LEU A 461 -8.88 11.01 -9.98
C LEU A 461 -9.03 9.50 -10.18
N ILE A 462 -9.91 9.10 -11.11
CA ILE A 462 -9.97 7.77 -11.69
C ILE A 462 -8.89 7.76 -12.79
N PRO A 463 -7.78 7.02 -12.60
CA PRO A 463 -6.65 7.07 -13.51
C PRO A 463 -7.00 6.51 -14.88
N ASP A 464 -6.55 7.17 -15.95
CA ASP A 464 -6.67 6.64 -17.31
C ASP A 464 -5.89 5.32 -17.46
N ARG A 465 -6.38 4.45 -18.33
CA ARG A 465 -5.70 3.21 -18.72
C ARG A 465 -4.41 3.51 -19.50
N PRO A 466 -3.41 2.60 -19.46
CA PRO A 466 -2.15 2.77 -20.20
C PRO A 466 -2.31 2.92 -21.72
N ASP A 467 -3.41 2.43 -22.29
CA ASP A 467 -3.75 2.53 -23.72
C ASP A 467 -4.44 3.84 -24.09
N GLY A 468 -4.62 4.76 -23.13
CA GLY A 468 -5.20 6.09 -23.35
C GLY A 468 -6.71 6.17 -23.17
N VAL A 469 -7.38 5.06 -22.82
CA VAL A 469 -8.79 5.05 -22.45
C VAL A 469 -8.97 5.71 -21.09
N GLY A 470 -9.80 6.75 -21.04
CA GLY A 470 -10.12 7.45 -19.80
C GLY A 470 -11.49 7.10 -19.23
N TYR A 471 -11.83 7.74 -18.12
CA TYR A 471 -13.07 7.51 -17.41
C TYR A 471 -13.86 8.81 -17.20
N TRP A 472 -15.11 8.82 -17.67
CA TRP A 472 -16.06 9.92 -17.43
C TRP A 472 -17.14 9.48 -16.43
N PRO A 473 -17.17 10.06 -15.21
CA PRO A 473 -18.18 9.79 -14.20
C PRO A 473 -19.60 10.05 -14.72
N MET A 474 -20.54 9.23 -14.27
CA MET A 474 -21.94 9.28 -14.65
C MET A 474 -22.85 9.43 -13.43
N SER A 475 -22.65 8.57 -12.42
CA SER A 475 -23.42 8.60 -11.18
C SER A 475 -22.55 8.25 -9.98
N ILE A 476 -22.98 8.70 -8.81
CA ILE A 476 -22.27 8.51 -7.53
C ILE A 476 -23.29 8.16 -6.45
N ALA A 477 -22.88 7.29 -5.52
CA ALA A 477 -23.65 6.99 -4.31
C ALA A 477 -22.70 6.62 -3.17
N SER A 478 -23.06 6.99 -1.94
CA SER A 478 -22.39 6.59 -0.71
C SER A 478 -23.23 5.55 0.07
N VAL A 479 -22.55 4.70 0.83
CA VAL A 479 -23.15 3.84 1.84
C VAL A 479 -22.26 3.83 3.07
N GLU A 480 -22.82 4.18 4.22
CA GLU A 480 -22.13 4.08 5.51
C GLU A 480 -21.97 2.61 5.92
N LEU A 481 -20.73 2.21 6.25
CA LEU A 481 -20.37 0.88 6.74
C LEU A 481 -19.42 1.05 7.94
N ASP A 482 -19.71 0.46 9.10
CA ASP A 482 -18.76 0.39 10.23
C ASP A 482 -18.02 1.72 10.62
N GLY A 483 -18.64 2.89 10.39
CA GLY A 483 -18.08 4.22 10.71
C GLY A 483 -17.24 4.89 9.62
N HIS A 484 -17.23 4.37 8.39
CA HIS A 484 -16.75 5.04 7.18
C HIS A 484 -17.79 5.00 6.05
N ASP A 485 -17.61 5.81 5.01
CA ASP A 485 -18.45 5.78 3.82
C ASP A 485 -17.74 5.04 2.68
N LEU A 486 -18.42 4.04 2.11
CA LEU A 486 -18.04 3.46 0.84
C LEU A 486 -18.74 4.24 -0.28
N VAL A 487 -17.95 4.85 -1.16
CA VAL A 487 -18.46 5.69 -2.25
C VAL A 487 -18.21 5.00 -3.58
N GLY A 488 -19.30 4.65 -4.28
CA GLY A 488 -19.26 4.10 -5.64
C GLY A 488 -19.48 5.18 -6.67
N VAL A 489 -18.58 5.31 -7.64
CA VAL A 489 -18.70 6.19 -8.80
C VAL A 489 -18.80 5.31 -10.06
N MET A 490 -19.96 5.30 -10.69
CA MET A 490 -20.11 4.71 -12.02
C MET A 490 -19.53 5.65 -13.06
N ALA A 491 -18.77 5.12 -14.02
CA ALA A 491 -18.15 5.86 -15.09
C ALA A 491 -18.33 5.14 -16.43
N GLN A 492 -18.25 5.88 -17.53
CA GLN A 492 -18.09 5.32 -18.87
C GLN A 492 -16.61 5.35 -19.25
N ARG A 493 -16.15 4.31 -19.94
CA ARG A 493 -14.80 4.22 -20.51
C ARG A 493 -14.79 4.94 -21.85
N VAL A 494 -13.82 5.82 -22.05
CA VAL A 494 -13.82 6.77 -23.17
C VAL A 494 -12.49 6.73 -23.90
N GLU A 495 -12.56 6.37 -25.17
CA GLU A 495 -11.45 6.44 -26.13
C GLU A 495 -11.60 7.72 -26.95
N GLN A 496 -10.54 8.52 -27.07
CA GLN A 496 -10.51 9.60 -28.06
C GLN A 496 -10.15 9.05 -29.44
N THR A 497 -10.92 9.43 -30.46
CA THR A 497 -10.82 8.83 -31.80
C THR A 497 -10.16 9.72 -32.86
N GLY A 498 -9.68 10.91 -32.50
CA GLY A 498 -8.94 11.81 -33.41
C GLY A 498 -9.06 13.29 -33.04
N ASP A 499 -8.51 14.15 -33.90
CA ASP A 499 -8.42 15.61 -33.71
C ASP A 499 -9.67 16.39 -34.18
N ASP A 500 -10.75 15.72 -34.59
CA ASP A 500 -11.98 16.31 -35.17
C ASP A 500 -12.88 17.04 -34.16
N GLY A 501 -12.29 17.68 -33.14
CA GLY A 501 -12.97 18.50 -32.14
C GLY A 501 -13.38 17.76 -30.85
N PRO A 502 -13.99 18.48 -29.89
CA PRO A 502 -14.23 17.99 -28.52
C PRO A 502 -15.22 16.81 -28.43
N PHE A 503 -15.90 16.45 -29.53
CA PHE A 503 -16.87 15.35 -29.59
C PHE A 503 -16.32 14.09 -30.28
N ALA A 504 -15.04 14.06 -30.64
CA ALA A 504 -14.40 12.92 -31.29
C ALA A 504 -13.99 11.82 -30.29
N PHE A 505 -14.99 11.15 -29.70
CA PHE A 505 -14.78 10.06 -28.74
C PHE A 505 -15.71 8.87 -28.98
N ARG A 506 -15.33 7.72 -28.41
CA ARG A 506 -16.17 6.52 -28.30
C ARG A 506 -16.32 6.14 -26.85
N ASN A 507 -17.55 5.88 -26.45
CA ASN A 507 -17.84 5.19 -25.18
C ASN A 507 -17.67 3.68 -25.42
N LEU A 508 -16.80 3.03 -24.64
CA LEU A 508 -16.46 1.61 -24.73
C LEU A 508 -17.25 0.73 -23.73
N GLY A 509 -18.12 1.33 -22.93
CA GLY A 509 -18.93 0.66 -21.93
C GLY A 509 -18.58 1.08 -20.50
N PRO A 510 -19.24 0.45 -19.52
CA PRO A 510 -19.24 0.93 -18.14
C PRO A 510 -18.01 0.51 -17.34
N ALA A 511 -17.74 1.28 -16.29
CA ALA A 511 -16.77 1.00 -15.24
C ALA A 511 -17.32 1.48 -13.89
N VAL A 512 -16.73 1.00 -12.81
CA VAL A 512 -17.02 1.45 -11.46
C VAL A 512 -15.73 1.74 -10.70
N ALA A 513 -15.64 2.91 -10.10
CA ALA A 513 -14.59 3.27 -9.15
C ALA A 513 -15.15 3.26 -7.73
N ILE A 514 -14.46 2.58 -6.81
CA ILE A 514 -14.85 2.46 -5.41
C ILE A 514 -13.85 3.26 -4.57
N PHE A 515 -14.37 4.14 -3.74
CA PHE A 515 -13.61 4.96 -2.81
C PHE A 515 -14.01 4.59 -1.38
N ASP A 516 -13.03 4.63 -0.49
CA ASP A 516 -13.24 4.58 0.95
C ASP A 516 -13.05 5.98 1.52
N VAL A 517 -13.96 6.42 2.40
CA VAL A 517 -13.95 7.75 2.97
C VAL A 517 -14.14 7.67 4.48
N GLU A 518 -13.03 7.75 5.21
CA GLU A 518 -13.07 7.92 6.65
C GLU A 518 -13.56 9.33 7.03
N SER A 519 -14.22 9.43 8.18
CA SER A 519 -14.75 10.70 8.68
C SER A 519 -13.65 11.76 8.80
N GLY A 520 -13.90 12.94 8.19
CA GLY A 520 -12.95 14.05 8.13
C GLY A 520 -11.71 13.83 7.25
N GLN A 521 -11.52 12.65 6.64
CA GLN A 521 -10.43 12.36 5.72
C GLN A 521 -10.86 12.50 4.26
N GLY A 522 -9.88 12.64 3.36
CA GLY A 522 -10.13 12.66 1.92
C GLY A 522 -10.49 11.27 1.37
N PRO A 523 -11.29 11.19 0.28
CA PRO A 523 -11.58 9.93 -0.38
C PRO A 523 -10.33 9.21 -0.89
N VAL A 524 -10.23 7.90 -0.60
CA VAL A 524 -9.15 7.03 -1.04
C VAL A 524 -9.68 6.06 -2.07
N LEU A 525 -9.18 6.14 -3.31
CA LEU A 525 -9.54 5.20 -4.37
C LEU A 525 -9.05 3.79 -4.00
N GLN A 526 -9.99 2.86 -3.83
CA GLN A 526 -9.72 1.46 -3.50
C GLN A 526 -9.57 0.62 -4.76
N ARG A 527 -10.45 0.82 -5.74
CA ARG A 527 -10.48 -0.01 -6.94
C ARG A 527 -11.17 0.69 -8.10
N VAL A 528 -10.70 0.43 -9.32
CA VAL A 528 -11.41 0.72 -10.57
C VAL A 528 -11.64 -0.61 -11.27
N VAL A 529 -12.88 -0.88 -11.70
CA VAL A 529 -13.24 -2.11 -12.41
C VAL A 529 -13.97 -1.76 -13.69
N ASP A 530 -13.38 -2.19 -14.80
CA ASP A 530 -13.98 -2.21 -16.12
C ASP A 530 -15.06 -3.31 -16.18
N LEU A 531 -16.29 -2.93 -16.50
CA LEU A 531 -17.44 -3.83 -16.48
C LEU A 531 -17.74 -4.31 -17.91
N GLY A 532 -17.33 -5.54 -18.20
CA GLY A 532 -17.48 -6.15 -19.52
C GLY A 532 -16.36 -5.75 -20.49
N LYS A 533 -16.40 -6.30 -21.71
CA LYS A 533 -15.45 -5.96 -22.78
C LYS A 533 -15.63 -4.53 -23.28
N ASP A 534 -14.58 -3.96 -23.85
CA ASP A 534 -14.69 -2.71 -24.61
C ASP A 534 -15.55 -2.95 -25.86
N ASP A 535 -16.62 -2.18 -26.00
CA ASP A 535 -17.58 -2.30 -27.10
C ASP A 535 -18.19 -0.92 -27.42
N PRO A 536 -17.86 -0.31 -28.57
CA PRO A 536 -18.33 1.02 -28.92
C PRO A 536 -19.74 1.05 -29.51
N ASP A 537 -20.46 -0.07 -29.53
CA ASP A 537 -21.82 -0.15 -30.08
C ASP A 537 -22.82 0.62 -29.19
N PRO A 538 -23.36 1.77 -29.64
CA PRO A 538 -24.26 2.59 -28.84
C PRO A 538 -25.62 1.91 -28.59
N SER A 539 -25.94 0.84 -29.32
CA SER A 539 -27.19 0.07 -29.10
C SER A 539 -27.14 -0.78 -27.84
N ARG A 540 -25.94 -1.02 -27.29
CA ARG A 540 -25.75 -1.71 -26.02
C ARG A 540 -25.89 -0.73 -24.85
N PRO A 541 -26.62 -1.07 -23.78
CA PRO A 541 -26.76 -0.18 -22.63
C PRO A 541 -25.43 0.09 -21.93
N THR A 542 -25.07 1.37 -21.77
CA THR A 542 -23.99 1.79 -20.87
C THR A 542 -24.54 1.84 -19.44
N TRP A 543 -24.37 0.75 -18.69
CA TRP A 543 -24.90 0.64 -17.32
C TRP A 543 -24.26 1.61 -16.33
N GLY A 544 -25.06 2.17 -15.43
CA GLY A 544 -24.58 3.16 -14.45
C GLY A 544 -24.68 4.61 -14.92
N ALA A 545 -25.31 4.84 -16.08
CA ALA A 545 -25.76 6.16 -16.54
C ALA A 545 -26.62 6.88 -15.49
N ALA A 546 -27.36 6.11 -14.69
CA ALA A 546 -27.86 6.52 -13.39
C ALA A 546 -27.74 5.33 -12.41
N GLY A 547 -27.59 5.63 -11.12
CA GLY A 547 -27.47 4.63 -10.06
C GLY A 547 -28.25 5.04 -8.82
N THR A 548 -28.92 4.09 -8.17
CA THR A 548 -29.63 4.32 -6.90
C THR A 548 -29.42 3.13 -5.97
N VAL A 549 -29.05 3.40 -4.72
CA VAL A 549 -28.90 2.37 -3.69
C VAL A 549 -30.15 2.33 -2.82
N VAL A 550 -30.71 1.14 -2.60
CA VAL A 550 -31.83 0.90 -1.68
C VAL A 550 -31.56 -0.35 -0.86
N GLY A 551 -31.23 -0.16 0.42
CA GLY A 551 -30.74 -1.23 1.27
C GLY A 551 -29.43 -1.80 0.73
N ASP A 552 -29.35 -3.13 0.55
CA ASP A 552 -28.19 -3.78 -0.08
C ASP A 552 -28.25 -3.77 -1.62
N THR A 553 -29.39 -3.44 -2.21
CA THR A 553 -29.53 -3.49 -3.67
C THR A 553 -29.12 -2.18 -4.33
N VAL A 554 -28.25 -2.29 -5.35
CA VAL A 554 -27.92 -1.20 -6.25
C VAL A 554 -28.70 -1.38 -7.55
N TYR A 555 -29.53 -0.40 -7.89
CA TYR A 555 -30.21 -0.32 -9.19
C TYR A 555 -29.35 0.51 -10.14
N LEU A 556 -29.03 -0.08 -11.29
CA LEU A 556 -28.11 0.46 -12.28
C LEU A 556 -28.88 0.64 -13.59
N TYR A 557 -29.14 1.89 -13.95
CA TYR A 557 -29.84 2.20 -15.18
C TYR A 557 -28.83 2.38 -16.31
N GLY A 558 -29.11 1.75 -17.45
CA GLY A 558 -28.29 1.82 -18.64
C GLY A 558 -28.96 2.61 -19.74
N THR A 559 -28.19 3.44 -20.45
CA THR A 559 -28.66 4.18 -21.62
C THR A 559 -28.13 3.53 -22.89
N SER A 560 -29.01 3.35 -23.87
CA SER A 560 -28.66 2.89 -25.22
C SER A 560 -29.37 3.69 -26.29
N ARG A 561 -28.82 3.68 -27.50
CA ARG A 561 -29.35 4.42 -28.64
C ARG A 561 -29.10 3.68 -29.94
N SER A 562 -30.13 3.67 -30.78
CA SER A 562 -30.07 3.24 -32.18
C SER A 562 -30.10 4.45 -33.12
N SER A 563 -29.59 4.29 -34.35
CA SER A 563 -29.61 5.35 -35.36
C SER A 563 -31.02 5.72 -35.86
N GLU A 564 -32.02 4.87 -35.63
CA GLU A 564 -33.33 4.98 -36.30
C GLU A 564 -34.48 5.52 -35.42
N ASN A 565 -34.25 5.87 -34.14
CA ASN A 565 -35.34 6.06 -33.17
C ASN A 565 -35.32 7.38 -32.34
N GLY A 566 -34.88 8.49 -32.95
CA GLY A 566 -34.92 9.81 -32.30
C GLY A 566 -33.61 10.18 -31.59
N PHE A 567 -33.61 11.32 -30.90
CA PHE A 567 -32.39 11.94 -30.38
C PHE A 567 -32.10 11.64 -28.91
N GLY A 568 -33.07 11.13 -28.15
CA GLY A 568 -32.88 10.71 -26.76
C GLY A 568 -32.18 9.35 -26.66
N TRP A 569 -31.97 8.92 -25.41
CA TRP A 569 -31.48 7.58 -25.08
C TRP A 569 -32.58 6.74 -24.45
N ALA A 570 -32.68 5.48 -24.89
CA ALA A 570 -33.55 4.48 -24.27
C ALA A 570 -32.96 4.07 -22.92
N VAL A 571 -33.83 3.74 -21.96
CA VAL A 571 -33.42 3.34 -20.60
C VAL A 571 -33.76 1.89 -20.34
N SER A 572 -32.81 1.14 -19.78
CA SER A 572 -33.02 -0.19 -19.21
C SER A 572 -32.52 -0.24 -17.76
N VAL A 573 -32.88 -1.27 -16.99
CA VAL A 573 -32.41 -1.42 -15.60
C VAL A 573 -31.79 -2.78 -15.31
N ALA A 574 -30.67 -2.75 -14.61
CA ALA A 574 -30.04 -3.87 -13.94
C ALA A 574 -30.07 -3.67 -12.42
N ARG A 575 -29.86 -4.75 -11.67
CA ARG A 575 -29.60 -4.68 -10.24
C ARG A 575 -28.45 -5.60 -9.84
N ALA A 576 -27.72 -5.16 -8.83
CA ALA A 576 -26.66 -5.91 -8.18
C ALA A 576 -26.79 -5.80 -6.66
N ARG A 577 -26.16 -6.70 -5.93
CA ARG A 577 -25.90 -6.49 -4.50
C ARG A 577 -24.72 -5.54 -4.35
N LEU A 578 -24.71 -4.74 -3.29
CA LEU A 578 -23.63 -3.77 -3.03
C LEU A 578 -22.26 -4.44 -3.02
N THR A 579 -22.14 -5.62 -2.40
CA THR A 579 -20.90 -6.40 -2.31
C THR A 579 -20.44 -6.98 -3.65
N ASP A 580 -21.36 -7.12 -4.60
CA ASP A 580 -21.14 -7.81 -5.87
C ASP A 580 -21.14 -6.84 -7.07
N ILE A 581 -21.24 -5.52 -6.82
CA ILE A 581 -21.38 -4.50 -7.87
C ILE A 581 -20.26 -4.58 -8.91
N THR A 582 -19.06 -4.99 -8.51
CA THR A 582 -17.89 -5.10 -9.41
C THR A 582 -17.84 -6.39 -10.22
N ASP A 583 -18.70 -7.37 -9.95
CA ASP A 583 -18.80 -8.61 -10.72
C ASP A 583 -20.09 -8.60 -11.53
N GLN A 584 -19.99 -8.13 -12.78
CA GLN A 584 -21.13 -8.02 -13.69
C GLN A 584 -21.82 -9.36 -13.96
N SER A 585 -21.14 -10.51 -13.79
CA SER A 585 -21.75 -11.83 -13.97
C SER A 585 -22.83 -12.16 -12.93
N THR A 586 -22.79 -11.46 -11.79
CA THR A 586 -23.77 -11.61 -10.71
C THR A 586 -25.02 -10.76 -10.92
N TRP A 587 -24.96 -9.79 -11.83
CA TRP A 587 -26.04 -8.82 -12.03
C TRP A 587 -27.31 -9.50 -12.55
N ARG A 588 -28.43 -8.82 -12.35
CA ARG A 588 -29.71 -9.22 -12.90
C ARG A 588 -30.33 -8.09 -13.69
N TYR A 589 -30.83 -8.40 -14.87
CA TYR A 589 -31.45 -7.47 -15.80
C TYR A 589 -32.95 -7.71 -15.82
N TRP A 590 -33.73 -6.62 -15.82
CA TRP A 590 -35.18 -6.72 -15.87
C TRP A 590 -35.64 -6.99 -17.30
N ASP A 591 -36.33 -8.11 -17.54
CA ASP A 591 -36.80 -8.50 -18.89
C ASP A 591 -38.22 -8.02 -19.22
N GLY A 592 -38.79 -7.13 -18.40
CA GLY A 592 -40.19 -6.71 -18.49
C GLY A 592 -41.14 -7.52 -17.59
N SER A 593 -40.70 -8.69 -17.11
CA SER A 593 -41.52 -9.57 -16.27
C SER A 593 -40.79 -10.09 -15.02
N ARG A 594 -39.47 -10.32 -15.11
CA ARG A 594 -38.65 -10.84 -14.04
C ARG A 594 -37.19 -10.39 -14.16
N TRP A 595 -36.48 -10.53 -13.04
CA TRP A 595 -35.03 -10.37 -12.99
C TRP A 595 -34.32 -11.63 -13.48
N GLN A 596 -33.44 -11.49 -14.48
CA GLN A 596 -32.75 -12.60 -15.14
C GLN A 596 -31.28 -12.23 -15.47
N ARG A 597 -30.46 -13.15 -16.02
CA ARG A 597 -28.98 -12.96 -16.12
C ARG A 597 -28.46 -12.43 -17.45
N ASP A 598 -29.26 -12.55 -18.50
CA ASP A 598 -28.91 -12.25 -19.88
C ASP A 598 -29.12 -10.75 -20.17
N GLU A 599 -28.03 -10.01 -20.32
CA GLU A 599 -28.05 -8.56 -20.56
C GLU A 599 -28.88 -8.19 -21.79
N ASP A 600 -28.80 -8.98 -22.87
CA ASP A 600 -29.44 -8.69 -24.16
C ASP A 600 -30.97 -8.78 -24.10
N ARG A 601 -31.50 -9.33 -23.00
CA ARG A 601 -32.94 -9.43 -22.74
C ARG A 601 -33.48 -8.31 -21.86
N ALA A 602 -32.67 -7.32 -21.50
CA ALA A 602 -33.13 -6.17 -20.74
C ALA A 602 -34.26 -5.44 -21.50
N ALA A 603 -35.37 -5.18 -20.82
CA ALA A 603 -36.49 -4.47 -21.39
C ALA A 603 -36.29 -2.96 -21.30
N THR A 604 -36.67 -2.28 -22.37
CA THR A 604 -36.77 -0.82 -22.43
C THR A 604 -37.85 -0.31 -21.48
N LEU A 605 -37.45 0.54 -20.54
CA LEU A 605 -38.31 1.20 -19.55
C LEU A 605 -38.78 2.59 -19.99
N ILE A 606 -37.92 3.32 -20.70
CA ILE A 606 -38.20 4.60 -21.35
C ILE A 606 -37.73 4.48 -22.79
N ASP A 607 -38.61 4.74 -23.75
CA ASP A 607 -38.32 4.64 -25.18
C ASP A 607 -37.40 5.76 -25.65
N GLN A 608 -36.55 5.48 -26.66
CA GLN A 608 -35.60 6.43 -27.22
C GLN A 608 -36.26 7.73 -27.74
N ARG A 609 -37.49 7.64 -28.28
CA ARG A 609 -38.21 8.79 -28.86
C ARG A 609 -38.55 9.83 -27.80
N ASP A 610 -38.87 9.36 -26.60
CA ASP A 610 -39.12 10.17 -25.41
C ASP A 610 -37.95 10.05 -24.42
N GLY A 611 -36.76 9.77 -24.93
CA GLY A 611 -35.62 9.33 -24.14
C GLY A 611 -34.93 10.44 -23.36
N VAL A 612 -34.03 9.99 -22.49
CA VAL A 612 -33.24 10.83 -21.57
C VAL A 612 -31.92 11.31 -22.24
N SER A 613 -31.16 12.16 -21.55
CA SER A 613 -29.73 12.36 -21.83
C SER A 613 -28.92 11.10 -21.52
N GLN A 614 -27.73 10.98 -22.13
CA GLN A 614 -26.85 9.82 -21.93
C GLN A 614 -26.56 9.53 -20.45
N THR A 615 -26.33 10.58 -19.66
CA THR A 615 -26.23 10.57 -18.20
C THR A 615 -27.44 11.28 -17.62
N PHE A 616 -28.03 10.72 -16.57
CA PHE A 616 -29.25 11.23 -15.95
C PHE A 616 -29.34 10.78 -14.48
N SER A 617 -30.41 11.17 -13.78
CA SER A 617 -30.62 10.75 -12.39
C SER A 617 -31.85 9.89 -12.25
N VAL A 618 -31.75 8.85 -11.41
CA VAL A 618 -32.89 8.13 -10.88
C VAL A 618 -32.83 8.21 -9.36
N PHE A 619 -33.97 8.51 -8.74
CA PHE A 619 -34.09 8.60 -7.30
C PHE A 619 -35.48 8.16 -6.86
N ARG A 620 -35.60 7.86 -5.57
CA ARG A 620 -36.86 7.53 -4.91
C ARG A 620 -37.27 8.69 -4.02
N GLU A 621 -38.50 9.17 -4.19
CA GLU A 621 -39.11 10.18 -3.34
C GLU A 621 -40.45 9.65 -2.85
N GLY A 622 -40.57 9.44 -1.53
CA GLY A 622 -41.69 8.73 -0.92
C GLY A 622 -41.88 7.31 -1.48
N ASP A 623 -43.08 7.03 -1.98
CA ASP A 623 -43.44 5.74 -2.59
C ASP A 623 -43.26 5.70 -4.11
N SER A 624 -42.70 6.76 -4.70
CA SER A 624 -42.52 6.90 -6.15
C SER A 624 -41.04 6.92 -6.53
N TRP A 625 -40.78 6.43 -7.73
CA TRP A 625 -39.49 6.50 -8.41
C TRP A 625 -39.55 7.54 -9.51
N TYR A 626 -38.47 8.30 -9.67
CA TYR A 626 -38.37 9.36 -10.65
C TYR A 626 -37.08 9.19 -11.43
N ALA A 627 -37.18 9.24 -12.76
CA ALA A 627 -36.04 9.56 -13.62
C ALA A 627 -36.11 11.05 -13.96
N LEU A 628 -35.03 11.79 -13.76
CA LEU A 628 -34.90 13.20 -14.12
C LEU A 628 -33.89 13.34 -15.24
N SER A 629 -34.29 13.98 -16.34
CA SER A 629 -33.39 14.22 -17.46
C SER A 629 -33.90 15.28 -18.43
N LYS A 630 -33.06 15.66 -19.38
CA LYS A 630 -33.43 16.47 -20.54
C LYS A 630 -33.99 15.54 -21.62
N GLN A 631 -35.25 15.72 -21.99
CA GLN A 631 -35.86 14.90 -23.05
C GLN A 631 -35.17 15.19 -24.38
N SER A 632 -34.83 14.15 -25.15
CA SER A 632 -34.11 14.26 -26.44
C SER A 632 -32.68 14.84 -26.36
N ASP A 633 -32.05 14.76 -25.18
CA ASP A 633 -30.63 15.07 -24.98
C ASP A 633 -30.22 16.47 -25.50
N PHE A 634 -29.06 16.59 -26.18
CA PHE A 634 -28.50 17.85 -26.66
C PHE A 634 -29.49 18.73 -27.45
N VAL A 635 -30.34 18.13 -28.28
CA VAL A 635 -31.29 18.89 -29.13
C VAL A 635 -32.58 19.27 -28.42
N GLY A 636 -32.86 18.65 -27.28
CA GLY A 636 -34.05 18.94 -26.48
C GLY A 636 -33.99 20.31 -25.81
N THR A 637 -35.12 20.71 -25.22
CA THR A 637 -35.22 21.90 -24.38
C THR A 637 -35.89 21.62 -23.03
N ASP A 638 -36.51 20.45 -22.86
CA ASP A 638 -37.42 20.19 -21.76
C ASP A 638 -36.74 19.38 -20.67
N LEU A 639 -36.74 19.92 -19.44
CA LEU A 639 -36.39 19.16 -18.25
C LEU A 639 -37.64 18.40 -17.80
N VAL A 640 -37.55 17.07 -17.80
CA VAL A 640 -38.69 16.17 -17.61
C VAL A 640 -38.41 15.21 -16.46
N LEU A 641 -39.47 14.92 -15.71
CA LEU A 641 -39.52 13.83 -14.74
C LEU A 641 -40.35 12.69 -15.33
N TRP A 642 -39.82 11.47 -15.33
CA TRP A 642 -40.60 10.26 -15.57
C TRP A 642 -40.91 9.61 -14.24
N LYS A 643 -42.19 9.45 -13.91
CA LYS A 643 -42.65 8.86 -12.64
C LYS A 643 -42.96 7.38 -12.81
N ALA A 644 -42.59 6.58 -11.82
CA ALA A 644 -42.86 5.15 -11.76
C ALA A 644 -43.25 4.71 -10.33
N PRO A 645 -44.05 3.65 -10.17
CA PRO A 645 -44.37 3.07 -8.86
C PRO A 645 -43.25 2.17 -8.31
N SER A 646 -42.26 1.82 -9.13
CA SER A 646 -41.21 0.84 -8.81
C SER A 646 -39.92 1.15 -9.58
N PRO A 647 -38.76 0.62 -9.19
CA PRO A 647 -37.51 0.83 -9.90
C PRO A 647 -37.54 0.29 -11.35
N THR A 648 -38.43 -0.65 -11.64
CA THR A 648 -38.60 -1.28 -12.96
C THR A 648 -39.66 -0.60 -13.82
N GLY A 649 -40.19 0.55 -13.40
CA GLY A 649 -41.26 1.25 -14.12
C GLY A 649 -42.67 0.71 -13.81
N PRO A 650 -43.63 0.89 -14.73
CA PRO A 650 -43.49 1.67 -15.98
C PRO A 650 -43.22 3.15 -15.68
N PHE A 651 -42.29 3.75 -16.42
CA PHE A 651 -41.94 5.16 -16.30
C PHE A 651 -42.82 6.00 -17.23
N THR A 652 -43.54 6.98 -16.66
CA THR A 652 -44.44 7.87 -17.42
C THR A 652 -43.93 9.29 -17.35
N ALA A 653 -43.67 9.91 -18.50
CA ALA A 653 -43.26 11.31 -18.59
C ALA A 653 -44.34 12.23 -18.02
N LEU A 654 -43.91 13.18 -17.19
CA LEU A 654 -44.75 14.27 -16.69
C LEU A 654 -44.57 15.52 -17.57
N PRO A 655 -45.45 16.53 -17.46
CA PRO A 655 -45.21 17.82 -18.09
C PRO A 655 -43.82 18.38 -17.71
N PRO A 656 -43.14 19.11 -18.62
CA PRO A 656 -41.84 19.69 -18.33
C PRO A 656 -41.86 20.57 -17.08
N VAL A 657 -40.90 20.37 -16.18
CA VAL A 657 -40.76 21.13 -14.94
C VAL A 657 -39.92 22.39 -15.12
N ALA A 658 -39.04 22.41 -16.12
CA ALA A 658 -38.28 23.59 -16.53
C ALA A 658 -37.90 23.49 -18.01
N LYS A 659 -37.33 24.59 -18.55
CA LYS A 659 -36.75 24.64 -19.88
C LYS A 659 -35.25 24.96 -19.78
N ILE A 660 -34.42 24.15 -20.44
CA ILE A 660 -32.96 24.25 -20.46
C ILE A 660 -32.44 24.16 -21.92
N PRO A 661 -32.82 25.12 -22.79
CA PRO A 661 -32.46 25.07 -24.20
C PRO A 661 -30.96 25.26 -24.41
N SER A 662 -30.40 24.55 -25.39
CA SER A 662 -29.11 24.92 -25.97
C SER A 662 -29.31 26.04 -27.00
N THR A 663 -28.31 26.89 -27.18
CA THR A 663 -28.28 27.96 -28.18
C THR A 663 -27.23 27.64 -29.25
N SER A 664 -27.05 28.55 -30.22
CA SER A 664 -26.01 28.36 -31.24
C SER A 664 -24.58 28.40 -30.69
N SER A 665 -24.37 29.08 -29.56
CA SER A 665 -23.05 29.32 -28.94
C SER A 665 -22.88 28.62 -27.58
N GLU A 666 -23.96 28.09 -27.00
CA GLU A 666 -23.97 27.45 -25.67
C GLU A 666 -24.72 26.11 -25.71
N LEU A 667 -24.07 25.06 -25.23
CA LEU A 667 -24.68 23.75 -24.98
C LEU A 667 -25.08 23.64 -23.50
N ARG A 668 -26.31 23.18 -23.27
CA ARG A 668 -26.84 22.84 -21.95
C ARG A 668 -27.31 21.40 -21.94
N TYR A 669 -26.71 20.57 -21.10
CA TYR A 669 -26.83 19.11 -21.18
C TYR A 669 -26.68 18.44 -19.81
N MET A 670 -27.01 17.15 -19.75
CA MET A 670 -26.87 16.29 -18.56
C MET A 670 -27.38 16.93 -17.27
N PRO A 671 -28.68 17.24 -17.16
CA PRO A 671 -29.21 17.69 -15.89
C PRO A 671 -29.21 16.54 -14.87
N LEU A 672 -28.66 16.77 -13.67
CA LEU A 672 -28.57 15.77 -12.61
C LEU A 672 -29.24 16.26 -11.33
N ALA A 673 -29.93 15.36 -10.64
CA ALA A 673 -30.63 15.63 -9.38
C ALA A 673 -29.69 15.51 -8.17
N HIS A 674 -29.88 16.40 -7.20
CA HIS A 674 -29.12 16.48 -5.96
C HIS A 674 -30.05 16.41 -4.74
N PRO A 675 -30.50 15.21 -4.33
CA PRO A 675 -31.48 15.05 -3.25
C PRO A 675 -31.00 15.60 -1.90
N ASP A 676 -29.69 15.55 -1.66
CA ASP A 676 -29.09 15.95 -0.39
C ASP A 676 -28.66 17.42 -0.35
N LEU A 677 -28.65 18.12 -1.50
CA LEU A 677 -28.16 19.50 -1.62
C LEU A 677 -29.29 20.50 -1.36
N PHE A 678 -29.21 21.21 -0.23
CA PHE A 678 -30.22 22.18 0.23
C PHE A 678 -31.67 21.61 0.18
N PRO A 679 -31.95 20.49 0.87
CA PRO A 679 -33.23 19.82 0.76
C PRO A 679 -34.38 20.72 1.26
N GLU A 680 -35.39 20.91 0.41
CA GLU A 680 -36.64 21.57 0.78
C GLU A 680 -37.82 20.69 0.34
N PRO A 681 -38.83 20.46 1.22
CA PRO A 681 -39.95 19.57 0.90
C PRO A 681 -40.66 19.93 -0.41
N GLY A 682 -40.88 18.93 -1.27
CA GLY A 682 -41.57 19.12 -2.55
C GLY A 682 -40.72 19.79 -3.63
N THR A 683 -39.41 19.90 -3.44
CA THR A 683 -38.49 20.47 -4.44
C THR A 683 -37.24 19.60 -4.61
N MET A 684 -36.50 19.83 -5.69
CA MET A 684 -35.23 19.18 -5.97
C MET A 684 -34.24 20.20 -6.52
N VAL A 685 -32.98 20.12 -6.07
CA VAL A 685 -31.89 20.87 -6.72
C VAL A 685 -31.36 20.06 -7.90
N VAL A 686 -31.17 20.72 -9.03
CA VAL A 686 -30.72 20.13 -10.28
C VAL A 686 -29.53 20.92 -10.80
N SER A 687 -28.42 20.26 -11.13
CA SER A 687 -27.33 20.87 -11.89
C SER A 687 -27.56 20.70 -13.38
N VAL A 688 -27.00 21.60 -14.19
CA VAL A 688 -26.99 21.53 -15.65
C VAL A 688 -25.57 21.82 -16.12
N SER A 689 -25.00 20.89 -16.88
CA SER A 689 -23.68 21.09 -17.49
C SER A 689 -23.76 22.10 -18.63
N ARG A 690 -22.75 22.95 -18.74
CA ARG A 690 -22.62 23.99 -19.76
C ARG A 690 -21.36 23.77 -20.57
N ASN A 691 -21.40 24.08 -21.86
CA ASN A 691 -20.23 24.12 -22.73
C ASN A 691 -20.47 25.11 -23.87
N THR A 692 -19.44 25.44 -24.63
CA THR A 692 -19.51 26.33 -25.79
C THR A 692 -19.25 25.56 -27.09
N THR A 693 -19.82 26.03 -28.19
CA THR A 693 -19.61 25.47 -29.54
C THR A 693 -18.58 26.27 -30.34
N ASP A 694 -18.31 27.52 -29.97
CA ASP A 694 -17.48 28.48 -30.70
C ASP A 694 -16.41 29.18 -29.84
N GLY A 695 -16.46 29.02 -28.52
CA GLY A 695 -15.48 29.54 -27.56
C GLY A 695 -14.41 28.53 -27.15
N ASP A 696 -13.43 29.01 -26.38
CA ASP A 696 -12.35 28.20 -25.81
C ASP A 696 -12.49 28.16 -24.28
N VAL A 697 -12.90 27.00 -23.75
CA VAL A 697 -13.09 26.78 -22.31
C VAL A 697 -11.80 26.86 -21.50
N GLN A 698 -10.63 26.72 -22.14
CA GLN A 698 -9.34 26.93 -21.47
C GLN A 698 -9.03 28.42 -21.31
N ALA A 699 -9.45 29.24 -22.28
CA ALA A 699 -9.29 30.69 -22.23
C ALA A 699 -10.35 31.37 -21.33
N ASP A 700 -11.59 30.88 -21.37
CA ASP A 700 -12.69 31.33 -20.51
C ASP A 700 -13.40 30.15 -19.84
N PRO A 701 -12.91 29.70 -18.67
CA PRO A 701 -13.51 28.59 -17.93
C PRO A 701 -14.95 28.84 -17.45
N SER A 702 -15.43 30.10 -17.44
CA SER A 702 -16.82 30.40 -17.04
C SER A 702 -17.86 29.77 -17.97
N LEU A 703 -17.46 29.51 -19.23
CA LEU A 703 -18.28 28.84 -20.23
C LEU A 703 -18.47 27.33 -19.96
N TYR A 704 -17.75 26.78 -18.98
CA TYR A 704 -17.70 25.35 -18.68
C TYR A 704 -17.93 25.05 -17.19
N ARG A 705 -18.76 25.87 -16.54
CA ARG A 705 -19.17 25.68 -15.14
C ARG A 705 -20.64 25.25 -15.08
N PRO A 706 -21.01 24.33 -14.18
CA PRO A 706 -22.40 23.91 -14.05
C PRO A 706 -23.25 25.03 -13.47
N GLU A 707 -24.53 25.05 -13.87
CA GLU A 707 -25.56 25.93 -13.31
C GLU A 707 -26.51 25.09 -12.45
N PHE A 708 -26.87 25.57 -11.26
CA PHE A 708 -27.83 24.91 -10.38
C PHE A 708 -29.17 25.63 -10.40
N LEU A 709 -30.27 24.88 -10.45
CA LEU A 709 -31.63 25.40 -10.31
C LEU A 709 -32.44 24.54 -9.33
N ARG A 710 -33.40 25.16 -8.64
CA ARG A 710 -34.40 24.45 -7.86
C ARG A 710 -35.65 24.23 -8.71
N ILE A 711 -36.16 23.00 -8.72
CA ILE A 711 -37.41 22.62 -9.40
C ILE A 711 -38.44 22.12 -8.39
N ASP A 712 -39.71 22.24 -8.74
CA ASP A 712 -40.80 21.64 -7.98
C ASP A 712 -40.96 20.16 -8.33
N LEU A 713 -41.16 19.32 -7.30
CA LEU A 713 -41.54 17.93 -7.44
C LEU A 713 -43.07 17.79 -7.39
N PRO A 714 -43.65 16.84 -8.14
CA PRO A 714 -45.09 16.71 -8.34
C PRO A 714 -45.85 15.92 -7.26
#